data_AF-A0A293M1Z9-F1
#
_entry.id   AF-A0A293M1Z9-F1
#
_cell.length_a   1.000
_cell.length_b   1.000
_cell.length_c   1.000
_cell.angle_alpha   90.00
_cell.angle_beta   90.00
_cell.angle_gamma   90.00
#
_symmetry.space_group_name_H-M   'P 1'
#
loop_
_entity.id
_entity.type
_entity.pdbx_description
1 polymer ?
#
loop_
_entity_poly.entity_id
_entity_poly.type
_entity_poly.pdbx_seq_one_letter_code
_entity_poly.pdbx_strand_id
1 'polypeptide(L)'
;MLRAEKEQILSVMNDKSRESSSLKAEVHKLMAVVTQERQALAKLRAENAELHRGGGKTEGEEGKDLAREAMHKLSQLVRDREVELDAQKQKVATLLQLLQQASPVTGDQMQELLEEREELACQVAALQTQRDADRQQADSAREELRSLAERLQQESLRMQELQLQHDSARLQADERHKALRNAHNETVALKQRVADLENRCLALVEECRLLREAQATAREESLRTQVELEKLRNEKEMKIEEARKSSDESAGRCREENKALLVQVEKLQEKEEKQTKELERLRNHLLHVEESYTKEALQAEQREKELRARILQLEDWARASSSAVHAASTQANQQVDGLQQQLARVTAQRDAAVENVSSLEDQLQEHAAALANLQMVLEQFQKEKDRDLQMMRNECDSELALVRQRMRDLTELVRTKEEQLSQTTDALEAAARLSEQLDLKEETINSLREEVRKKEEELTRAREETTVVRTTTEGKVDKQIMKSLVLGYFSTPPGQRIEVVRLLARILDFSREEMEKAGIRFGSSNNQQAGTGSWISGLLWRGRSPSGSETISRPLNRQSFSALFIKFLEEESRPQHGVRLPVEAMSQSGAGSLRAIMPPPPSAKPSTPSKTPQLTSPLLLSPGDEHVHPLLQPIQLPTFAPVTESQSAFLQEVLK
;
A
#
# COMPACT_ATOMS: atom_id res chain seq x y z
N MET A 1 -38.55 76.14 57.49
CA MET A 1 -38.84 74.79 56.99
C MET A 1 -39.68 74.87 55.73
N LEU A 2 -41.02 74.93 55.80
CA LEU A 2 -41.95 74.83 54.65
C LEU A 2 -41.57 75.52 53.31
N ARG A 3 -40.97 76.73 53.30
CA ARG A 3 -40.49 77.34 52.04
C ARG A 3 -39.30 76.59 51.42
N ALA A 4 -38.31 76.21 52.22
CA ALA A 4 -37.13 75.49 51.78
C ALA A 4 -37.48 74.06 51.30
N GLU A 5 -38.41 73.38 51.99
CA GLU A 5 -38.92 72.07 51.56
C GLU A 5 -39.66 72.18 50.22
N LYS A 6 -40.47 73.23 50.04
CA LYS A 6 -41.15 73.49 48.76
C LYS A 6 -40.16 73.76 47.62
N GLU A 7 -39.10 74.54 47.86
CA GLU A 7 -38.04 74.80 46.88
C GLU A 7 -37.25 73.51 46.56
N GLN A 8 -36.95 72.68 47.55
CA GLN A 8 -36.26 71.41 47.37
C GLN A 8 -37.11 70.40 46.56
N ILE A 9 -38.41 70.30 46.83
CA ILE A 9 -39.35 69.48 46.05
C ILE A 9 -39.44 69.99 44.60
N LEU A 10 -39.52 71.31 44.41
CA LEU A 10 -39.54 71.90 43.06
C LEU A 10 -38.23 71.65 42.28
N SER A 11 -37.07 71.70 42.94
CA SER A 11 -35.78 71.35 42.32
C SER A 11 -35.79 69.89 41.86
N VAL A 12 -36.11 68.96 42.76
CA VAL A 12 -36.15 67.51 42.46
C VAL A 12 -37.16 67.21 41.34
N MET A 13 -38.32 67.88 41.32
CA MET A 13 -39.30 67.73 40.25
C MET A 13 -38.78 68.26 38.90
N ASN A 14 -38.06 69.39 38.90
CA ASN A 14 -37.48 69.98 37.69
C ASN A 14 -36.33 69.12 37.14
N ASP A 15 -35.49 68.56 38.02
CA ASP A 15 -34.41 67.65 37.66
C ASP A 15 -34.97 66.30 37.15
N LYS A 16 -36.02 65.75 37.79
CA LYS A 16 -36.72 64.57 37.26
C LYS A 16 -37.43 64.84 35.93
N SER A 17 -37.92 66.05 35.69
CA SER A 17 -38.49 66.46 34.39
C SER A 17 -37.42 66.54 33.30
N ARG A 18 -36.22 67.04 33.63
CA ARG A 18 -35.04 67.04 32.76
C ARG A 18 -34.55 65.62 32.46
N GLU A 19 -34.41 64.77 33.46
CA GLU A 19 -34.08 63.34 33.28
C GLU A 19 -35.12 62.64 32.39
N SER A 20 -36.42 62.84 32.63
CA SER A 20 -37.49 62.25 31.81
C SER A 20 -37.43 62.72 30.35
N SER A 21 -37.09 63.99 30.13
CA SER A 21 -36.91 64.56 28.79
C SER A 21 -35.67 63.99 28.09
N SER A 22 -34.56 63.83 28.83
CA SER A 22 -33.32 63.21 28.35
C SER A 22 -33.54 61.73 27.98
N LEU A 23 -34.22 60.96 28.84
CA LEU A 23 -34.57 59.56 28.59
C LEU A 23 -35.50 59.41 27.37
N LYS A 24 -36.47 60.32 27.18
CA LYS A 24 -37.31 60.33 25.96
C LYS A 24 -36.49 60.60 24.70
N ALA A 25 -35.54 61.53 24.75
CA ALA A 25 -34.65 61.82 23.63
C ALA A 25 -33.77 60.60 23.29
N GLU A 26 -33.19 59.93 24.29
CA GLU A 26 -32.36 58.75 24.08
C GLU A 26 -33.18 57.54 23.60
N VAL A 27 -34.41 57.35 24.07
CA VAL A 27 -35.34 56.35 23.54
C VAL A 27 -35.67 56.60 22.07
N HIS A 28 -35.94 57.85 21.65
CA HIS A 28 -36.15 58.16 20.23
C HIS A 28 -34.89 57.92 19.39
N LYS A 29 -33.71 58.21 19.93
CA LYS A 29 -32.42 57.99 19.26
C LYS A 29 -32.12 56.50 19.07
N LEU A 30 -32.32 55.69 20.11
CA LEU A 30 -32.23 54.22 20.02
C LEU A 30 -33.26 53.64 19.04
N MET A 31 -34.48 54.18 19.01
CA MET A 31 -35.51 53.77 18.08
C MET A 31 -35.13 54.08 16.62
N ALA A 32 -34.46 55.21 16.37
CA ALA A 32 -33.90 55.54 15.05
C ALA A 32 -32.75 54.60 14.63
N VAL A 33 -31.85 54.23 15.56
CA VAL A 33 -30.81 53.23 15.29
C VAL A 33 -31.41 51.87 14.97
N VAL A 34 -32.40 51.41 15.76
CA VAL A 34 -33.08 50.11 15.53
C VAL A 34 -33.84 50.09 14.19
N THR A 35 -34.47 51.19 13.77
CA THR A 35 -35.11 51.24 12.44
C THR A 35 -34.09 51.27 11.31
N GLN A 36 -32.96 51.96 11.48
CA GLN A 36 -31.85 51.95 10.52
C GLN A 36 -31.21 50.55 10.38
N GLU A 37 -30.94 49.85 11.48
CA GLU A 37 -30.42 48.47 11.44
C GLU A 37 -31.41 47.49 10.82
N ARG A 38 -32.71 47.62 11.12
CA ARG A 38 -33.76 46.82 10.46
C ARG A 38 -33.79 47.04 8.95
N GLN A 39 -33.58 48.27 8.48
CA GLN A 39 -33.47 48.58 7.05
C GLN A 39 -32.20 48.00 6.42
N ALA A 40 -31.05 48.06 7.11
CA ALA A 40 -29.80 47.44 6.65
C ALA A 40 -29.94 45.90 6.54
N LEU A 41 -30.52 45.27 7.56
CA LEU A 41 -30.82 43.83 7.58
C LEU A 41 -31.86 43.42 6.53
N ALA A 42 -32.78 44.31 6.13
CA ALA A 42 -33.70 44.06 5.03
C ALA A 42 -32.99 44.11 3.67
N LYS A 43 -32.09 45.08 3.46
CA LYS A 43 -31.25 45.18 2.26
C LYS A 43 -30.34 43.95 2.11
N LEU A 44 -29.58 43.60 3.15
CA LEU A 44 -28.71 42.42 3.13
C LEU A 44 -29.49 41.11 2.86
N ARG A 45 -30.72 40.98 3.35
CA ARG A 45 -31.59 39.83 3.01
C ARG A 45 -32.05 39.83 1.56
N ALA A 46 -32.34 41.00 0.97
CA ALA A 46 -32.67 41.11 -0.44
C ALA A 46 -31.47 40.75 -1.33
N GLU A 47 -30.30 41.27 -1.01
CA GLU A 47 -29.03 41.00 -1.70
C GLU A 47 -28.66 39.50 -1.63
N ASN A 48 -28.79 38.87 -0.46
CA ASN A 48 -28.62 37.42 -0.32
C ASN A 48 -29.65 36.63 -1.15
N ALA A 49 -30.91 37.08 -1.20
CA ALA A 49 -31.96 36.45 -2.00
C ALA A 49 -31.81 36.66 -3.52
N GLU A 50 -31.04 37.66 -3.96
CA GLU A 50 -30.61 37.82 -5.35
C GLU A 50 -29.42 36.92 -5.68
N LEU A 51 -28.42 36.85 -4.80
CA LEU A 51 -27.27 35.93 -4.95
C LEU A 51 -27.73 34.46 -5.02
N HIS A 52 -28.65 34.03 -4.15
CA HIS A 52 -29.20 32.66 -4.18
C HIS A 52 -30.09 32.40 -5.40
N ARG A 53 -30.68 33.45 -6.01
CA ARG A 53 -31.46 33.34 -7.25
C ARG A 53 -30.57 33.26 -8.49
N GLY A 54 -29.37 33.84 -8.43
CA GLY A 54 -28.31 33.72 -9.44
C GLY A 54 -27.61 32.36 -9.39
N GLY A 55 -27.06 31.97 -8.23
CA GLY A 55 -26.26 30.75 -8.11
C GLY A 55 -27.07 29.45 -8.09
N GLY A 56 -28.30 29.46 -7.56
CA GLY A 56 -29.10 28.25 -7.33
C GLY A 56 -29.64 27.51 -8.58
N LYS A 57 -29.31 27.95 -9.79
CA LYS A 57 -29.78 27.34 -11.06
C LYS A 57 -28.70 27.07 -12.10
N THR A 58 -27.56 27.76 -12.05
CA THR A 58 -26.49 27.64 -13.05
C THR A 58 -25.46 26.59 -12.63
N GLU A 59 -24.89 26.70 -11.42
CA GLU A 59 -23.75 25.87 -10.98
C GLU A 59 -24.02 24.36 -11.00
N GLY A 60 -25.27 23.95 -10.73
CA GLY A 60 -25.67 22.54 -10.67
C GLY A 60 -26.01 21.88 -12.01
N GLU A 61 -26.34 22.65 -13.05
CA GLU A 61 -26.58 22.14 -14.41
C GLU A 61 -25.38 22.40 -15.32
N GLU A 62 -24.75 23.57 -15.26
CA GLU A 62 -23.52 23.87 -16.02
C GLU A 62 -22.39 22.90 -15.67
N GLY A 63 -22.23 22.53 -14.40
CA GLY A 63 -21.26 21.49 -14.00
C GLY A 63 -21.58 20.10 -14.57
N LYS A 64 -22.87 19.76 -14.74
CA LYS A 64 -23.30 18.49 -15.35
C LYS A 64 -23.24 18.51 -16.87
N ASP A 65 -23.39 19.67 -17.48
CA ASP A 65 -23.24 19.87 -18.93
C ASP A 65 -21.77 19.90 -19.33
N LEU A 66 -20.90 20.61 -18.59
CA LEU A 66 -19.45 20.51 -18.76
C LEU A 66 -18.96 19.07 -18.53
N ALA A 67 -19.46 18.35 -17.52
CA ALA A 67 -19.09 16.96 -17.30
C ALA A 67 -19.55 16.04 -18.45
N ARG A 68 -20.77 16.23 -18.98
CA ARG A 68 -21.26 15.50 -20.15
C ARG A 68 -20.48 15.84 -21.42
N GLU A 69 -20.17 17.12 -21.65
CA GLU A 69 -19.39 17.58 -22.80
C GLU A 69 -17.93 17.11 -22.72
N ALA A 70 -17.32 17.12 -21.54
CA ALA A 70 -15.98 16.57 -21.30
C ALA A 70 -15.95 15.06 -21.51
N MET A 71 -16.93 14.31 -20.98
CA MET A 71 -17.06 12.87 -21.29
C MET A 71 -17.26 12.64 -22.78
N HIS A 72 -18.06 13.45 -23.48
CA HIS A 72 -18.27 13.27 -24.93
C HIS A 72 -16.99 13.55 -25.74
N LYS A 73 -16.25 14.61 -25.40
CA LYS A 73 -14.95 14.93 -26.00
C LYS A 73 -13.91 13.84 -25.72
N LEU A 74 -13.87 13.29 -24.50
CA LEU A 74 -13.01 12.15 -24.16
C LEU A 74 -13.41 10.89 -24.93
N SER A 75 -14.70 10.56 -25.03
CA SER A 75 -15.19 9.43 -25.84
C SER A 75 -14.96 9.62 -27.34
N GLN A 76 -14.88 10.85 -27.83
CA GLN A 76 -14.47 11.13 -29.21
C GLN A 76 -12.96 10.95 -29.37
N LEU A 77 -12.14 11.54 -28.49
CA LEU A 77 -10.69 11.38 -28.50
C LEU A 77 -10.26 9.92 -28.37
N VAL A 78 -10.92 9.11 -27.53
CA VAL A 78 -10.65 7.67 -27.41
C VAL A 78 -10.92 6.95 -28.73
N ARG A 79 -12.06 7.21 -29.39
CA ARG A 79 -12.37 6.61 -30.70
C ARG A 79 -11.40 7.06 -31.79
N ASP A 80 -11.02 8.34 -31.82
CA ASP A 80 -10.04 8.87 -32.77
C ASP A 80 -8.67 8.19 -32.55
N ARG A 81 -8.28 7.94 -31.28
CA ARG A 81 -7.05 7.21 -30.92
C ARG A 81 -7.14 5.71 -31.16
N GLU A 82 -8.32 5.09 -31.07
CA GLU A 82 -8.54 3.69 -31.46
C GLU A 82 -8.39 3.52 -32.97
N VAL A 83 -8.97 4.42 -33.77
CA VAL A 83 -8.81 4.46 -35.23
C VAL A 83 -7.35 4.72 -35.61
N GLU A 84 -6.66 5.63 -34.92
CA GLU A 84 -5.22 5.86 -35.11
C GLU A 84 -4.38 4.63 -34.74
N LEU A 85 -4.71 3.94 -33.63
CA LEU A 85 -4.07 2.68 -33.24
C LEU A 85 -4.28 1.58 -34.27
N ASP A 86 -5.48 1.44 -34.83
CA ASP A 86 -5.76 0.44 -35.85
C ASP A 86 -5.11 0.77 -37.20
N ALA A 87 -5.03 2.06 -37.57
CA ALA A 87 -4.22 2.51 -38.71
C ALA A 87 -2.72 2.25 -38.51
N GLN A 88 -2.19 2.45 -37.29
CA GLN A 88 -0.81 2.12 -36.94
C GLN A 88 -0.56 0.60 -36.94
N LYS A 89 -1.48 -0.21 -36.39
CA LYS A 89 -1.42 -1.69 -36.48
C LYS A 89 -1.43 -2.16 -37.93
N GLN A 90 -2.27 -1.57 -38.79
CA GLN A 90 -2.31 -1.88 -40.22
C GLN A 90 -1.00 -1.49 -40.91
N LYS A 91 -0.43 -0.31 -40.63
CA LYS A 91 0.90 0.08 -41.12
C LYS A 91 1.98 -0.89 -40.67
N VAL A 92 2.02 -1.26 -39.38
CA VAL A 92 2.98 -2.24 -38.85
C VAL A 92 2.80 -3.61 -39.52
N ALA A 93 1.58 -4.07 -39.74
CA ALA A 93 1.32 -5.31 -40.47
C ALA A 93 1.79 -5.24 -41.93
N THR A 94 1.55 -4.12 -42.63
CA THR A 94 2.03 -3.90 -44.01
C THR A 94 3.55 -3.80 -44.08
N LEU A 95 4.19 -3.10 -43.13
CA LEU A 95 5.64 -3.00 -43.03
C LEU A 95 6.28 -4.36 -42.71
N LEU A 96 5.70 -5.15 -41.80
CA LEU A 96 6.15 -6.53 -41.53
C LEU A 96 6.01 -7.41 -42.78
N GLN A 97 4.93 -7.27 -43.55
CA GLN A 97 4.73 -8.01 -44.79
C GLN A 97 5.74 -7.60 -45.88
N LEU A 98 6.10 -6.31 -45.96
CA LEU A 98 7.18 -5.81 -46.83
C LEU A 98 8.56 -6.30 -46.37
N LEU A 99 8.85 -6.27 -45.07
CA LEU A 99 10.10 -6.76 -44.49
C LEU A 99 10.28 -8.28 -44.72
N GLN A 100 9.17 -9.03 -44.66
CA GLN A 100 9.15 -10.48 -44.91
C GLN A 100 9.26 -10.84 -46.41
N GLN A 101 9.02 -9.87 -47.31
CA GLN A 101 9.24 -10.00 -48.76
C GLN A 101 10.61 -9.45 -49.20
N ALA A 102 11.29 -8.65 -48.38
CA ALA A 102 12.56 -8.02 -48.70
C ALA A 102 13.77 -8.85 -48.24
N SER A 103 14.66 -9.15 -49.17
CA SER A 103 16.00 -9.68 -48.92
C SER A 103 16.97 -9.18 -50.00
N PRO A 104 18.22 -8.82 -49.68
CA PRO A 104 18.74 -8.34 -48.40
C PRO A 104 18.62 -6.79 -48.29
N VAL A 105 18.64 -6.25 -47.08
CA VAL A 105 18.61 -4.79 -46.85
C VAL A 105 19.90 -4.15 -47.38
N THR A 106 19.78 -3.16 -48.27
CA THR A 106 20.91 -2.36 -48.75
C THR A 106 21.40 -1.41 -47.65
N GLY A 107 22.71 -1.14 -47.57
CA GLY A 107 23.32 -0.41 -46.45
C GLY A 107 22.62 0.89 -46.05
N ASP A 108 22.19 1.68 -47.04
CA ASP A 108 21.52 2.96 -46.85
C ASP A 108 20.19 2.84 -46.07
N GLN A 109 19.38 1.80 -46.35
CA GLN A 109 18.12 1.55 -45.64
C GLN A 109 18.33 1.12 -44.19
N MET A 110 19.43 0.41 -43.90
CA MET A 110 19.78 0.05 -42.53
C MET A 110 20.31 1.25 -41.75
N GLN A 111 20.90 2.23 -42.44
CA GLN A 111 21.35 3.48 -41.81
C GLN A 111 20.17 4.41 -41.49
N GLU A 112 19.21 4.54 -42.42
CA GLU A 112 17.95 5.27 -42.20
C GLU A 112 17.16 4.69 -41.01
N LEU A 113 17.05 3.35 -40.90
CA LEU A 113 16.44 2.66 -39.76
C LEU A 113 17.22 2.83 -38.44
N LEU A 114 18.54 3.05 -38.48
CA LEU A 114 19.33 3.33 -37.28
C LEU A 114 19.10 4.78 -36.82
N GLU A 115 19.02 5.73 -37.75
CA GLU A 115 18.69 7.13 -37.46
C GLU A 115 17.27 7.25 -36.87
N GLU A 116 16.25 6.63 -37.49
CA GLU A 116 14.90 6.55 -36.90
C GLU A 116 14.90 5.91 -35.49
N ARG A 117 15.73 4.88 -35.28
CA ARG A 117 15.83 4.20 -33.98
C ARG A 117 16.55 5.06 -32.92
N GLU A 118 17.49 5.91 -33.30
CA GLU A 118 18.10 6.91 -32.41
C GLU A 118 17.14 8.06 -32.09
N GLU A 119 16.40 8.57 -33.08
CA GLU A 119 15.35 9.58 -32.86
C GLU A 119 14.26 9.06 -31.91
N LEU A 120 13.74 7.85 -32.14
CA LEU A 120 12.77 7.21 -31.26
C LEU A 120 13.35 6.95 -29.86
N ALA A 121 14.63 6.59 -29.74
CA ALA A 121 15.28 6.45 -28.44
C ALA A 121 15.38 7.80 -27.69
N CYS A 122 15.71 8.89 -28.38
CA CYS A 122 15.68 10.25 -27.82
C CYS A 122 14.25 10.67 -27.42
N GLN A 123 13.24 10.35 -28.22
CA GLN A 123 11.84 10.64 -27.91
C GLN A 123 11.35 9.87 -26.68
N VAL A 124 11.69 8.58 -26.56
CA VAL A 124 11.39 7.76 -25.39
C VAL A 124 12.10 8.30 -24.14
N ALA A 125 13.37 8.72 -24.25
CA ALA A 125 14.09 9.34 -23.14
C ALA A 125 13.44 10.66 -22.70
N ALA A 126 13.02 11.52 -23.64
CA ALA A 126 12.30 12.76 -23.32
C ALA A 126 10.98 12.47 -22.59
N LEU A 127 10.16 11.54 -23.10
CA LEU A 127 8.91 11.13 -22.45
C LEU A 127 9.13 10.50 -21.07
N GLN A 128 10.23 9.76 -20.86
CA GLN A 128 10.60 9.25 -19.54
C GLN A 128 10.95 10.39 -18.57
N THR A 129 11.75 11.37 -18.99
CA THR A 129 12.07 12.53 -18.14
C THR A 129 10.84 13.37 -17.81
N GLN A 130 9.91 13.53 -18.75
CA GLN A 130 8.64 14.23 -18.52
C GLN A 130 7.76 13.47 -17.52
N ARG A 131 7.57 12.15 -17.71
CA ARG A 131 6.82 11.29 -16.78
C ARG A 131 7.41 11.35 -15.36
N ASP A 132 8.73 11.40 -15.23
CA ASP A 132 9.39 11.42 -13.93
C ASP A 132 9.29 12.80 -13.26
N ALA A 133 9.26 13.89 -14.04
CA ALA A 133 8.92 15.23 -13.54
C ALA A 133 7.44 15.34 -13.10
N ASP A 134 6.50 14.87 -13.93
CA ASP A 134 5.06 14.82 -13.60
C ASP A 134 4.82 14.01 -12.32
N ARG A 135 5.58 12.92 -12.13
CA ARG A 135 5.53 12.08 -10.92
C ARG A 135 6.04 12.83 -9.69
N GLN A 136 7.16 13.55 -9.79
CA GLN A 136 7.66 14.38 -8.69
C GLN A 136 6.66 15.48 -8.32
N GLN A 137 6.02 16.12 -9.30
CA GLN A 137 5.00 17.13 -9.07
C GLN A 137 3.73 16.54 -8.42
N ALA A 138 3.31 15.34 -8.83
CA ALA A 138 2.21 14.62 -8.20
C ALA A 138 2.52 14.22 -6.75
N ASP A 139 3.76 13.82 -6.46
CA ASP A 139 4.19 13.47 -5.10
C ASP A 139 4.32 14.71 -4.20
N SER A 140 4.80 15.86 -4.70
CA SER A 140 4.78 17.11 -3.93
C SER A 140 3.36 17.61 -3.63
N ALA A 141 2.45 17.53 -4.61
CA ALA A 141 1.03 17.87 -4.39
C ALA A 141 0.34 16.93 -3.36
N ARG A 142 0.74 15.66 -3.29
CA ARG A 142 0.27 14.72 -2.26
C ARG A 142 0.78 15.09 -0.86
N GLU A 143 2.01 15.60 -0.74
CA GLU A 143 2.55 16.07 0.55
C GLU A 143 1.86 17.35 1.01
N GLU A 144 1.60 18.30 0.11
CA GLU A 144 0.80 19.50 0.40
C GLU A 144 -0.62 19.11 0.86
N LEU A 145 -1.31 18.22 0.15
CA LEU A 145 -2.64 17.73 0.53
C LEU A 145 -2.65 17.03 1.90
N ARG A 146 -1.61 16.25 2.25
CA ARG A 146 -1.47 15.67 3.59
C ARG A 146 -1.32 16.76 4.65
N SER A 147 -0.46 17.75 4.43
CA SER A 147 -0.26 18.85 5.38
C SER A 147 -1.53 19.67 5.62
N LEU A 148 -2.35 19.87 4.58
CA LEU A 148 -3.63 20.55 4.66
C LEU A 148 -4.69 19.70 5.39
N ALA A 149 -4.71 18.38 5.17
CA ALA A 149 -5.58 17.45 5.88
C ALA A 149 -5.26 17.39 7.39
N GLU A 150 -3.97 17.31 7.75
CA GLU A 150 -3.51 17.37 9.15
C GLU A 150 -3.93 18.68 9.82
N ARG A 151 -3.77 19.81 9.13
CA ARG A 151 -4.19 21.12 9.64
C ARG A 151 -5.71 21.25 9.79
N LEU A 152 -6.49 20.71 8.85
CA LEU A 152 -7.95 20.64 8.95
C LEU A 152 -8.38 19.79 10.16
N GLN A 153 -7.70 18.67 10.41
CA GLN A 153 -7.97 17.80 11.55
C GLN A 153 -7.58 18.46 12.89
N GLN A 154 -6.51 19.26 12.94
CA GLN A 154 -6.18 20.05 14.13
C GLN A 154 -7.25 21.12 14.43
N GLU A 155 -7.72 21.86 13.42
CA GLU A 155 -8.77 22.86 13.62
C GLU A 155 -10.13 22.22 13.94
N SER A 156 -10.43 21.00 13.46
CA SER A 156 -11.66 20.27 13.84
C SER A 156 -11.64 19.82 15.32
N LEU A 157 -10.51 19.30 15.80
CA LEU A 157 -10.30 18.99 17.22
C LEU A 157 -10.42 20.25 18.09
N ARG A 158 -9.80 21.36 17.67
CA ARG A 158 -9.88 22.64 18.37
C ARG A 158 -11.30 23.20 18.41
N MET A 159 -12.08 23.02 17.35
CA MET A 159 -13.50 23.38 17.32
C MET A 159 -14.30 22.53 18.31
N GLN A 160 -14.00 21.23 18.42
CA GLN A 160 -14.65 20.33 19.38
C GLN A 160 -14.30 20.69 20.84
N GLU A 161 -13.05 21.04 21.13
CA GLU A 161 -12.65 21.57 22.46
C GLU A 161 -13.40 22.86 22.81
N LEU A 162 -13.51 23.80 21.86
CA LEU A 162 -14.25 25.05 22.06
C LEU A 162 -15.76 24.81 22.26
N GLN A 163 -16.34 23.83 21.59
CA GLN A 163 -17.73 23.41 21.82
C GLN A 163 -17.93 22.86 23.23
N LEU A 164 -17.05 21.96 23.69
CA LEU A 164 -17.09 21.42 25.05
C LEU A 164 -16.91 22.52 26.12
N GLN A 165 -16.02 23.49 25.89
CA GLN A 165 -15.85 24.66 26.76
C GLN A 165 -17.10 25.54 26.79
N HIS A 166 -17.71 25.80 25.62
CA HIS A 166 -18.96 26.56 25.50
C HIS A 166 -20.11 25.88 26.25
N ASP A 167 -20.29 24.57 26.08
CA ASP A 167 -21.37 23.83 26.74
C ASP A 167 -21.14 23.71 28.26
N SER A 168 -19.90 23.57 28.71
CA SER A 168 -19.55 23.67 30.14
C SER A 168 -19.89 25.06 30.70
N ALA A 169 -19.51 26.14 30.01
CA ALA A 169 -19.83 27.51 30.43
C ALA A 169 -21.35 27.78 30.45
N ARG A 170 -22.09 27.22 29.48
CA ARG A 170 -23.56 27.28 29.42
C ARG A 170 -24.20 26.56 30.60
N LEU A 171 -23.76 25.35 30.94
CA LEU A 171 -24.27 24.61 32.10
C LEU A 171 -24.03 25.38 33.40
N GLN A 172 -22.83 25.96 33.59
CA GLN A 172 -22.55 26.83 34.74
C GLN A 172 -23.43 28.10 34.75
N ALA A 173 -23.76 28.67 33.60
CA ALA A 173 -24.66 29.82 33.51
C ALA A 173 -26.10 29.43 33.92
N ASP A 174 -26.59 28.26 33.47
CA ASP A 174 -27.90 27.73 33.86
C ASP A 174 -27.97 27.40 35.36
N GLU A 175 -26.90 26.87 35.96
CA GLU A 175 -26.78 26.66 37.41
C GLU A 175 -26.80 27.99 38.19
N ARG A 176 -26.01 28.98 37.76
CA ARG A 176 -26.03 30.34 38.34
C ARG A 176 -27.41 30.97 38.22
N HIS A 177 -28.11 30.80 37.10
CA HIS A 177 -29.49 31.26 36.94
C HIS A 177 -30.49 30.55 37.88
N LYS A 178 -30.35 29.25 38.10
CA LYS A 178 -31.15 28.52 39.11
C LYS A 178 -30.89 29.04 40.52
N ALA A 179 -29.62 29.23 40.90
CA ALA A 179 -29.24 29.79 42.21
C ALA A 179 -29.80 31.21 42.41
N LEU A 180 -29.71 32.08 41.40
CA LEU A 180 -30.28 33.43 41.43
C LEU A 180 -31.81 33.43 41.56
N ARG A 181 -32.52 32.50 40.89
CA ARG A 181 -33.97 32.34 41.06
C ARG A 181 -34.34 31.89 42.47
N ASN A 182 -33.58 30.97 43.06
CA ASN A 182 -33.82 30.53 44.44
C ASN A 182 -33.60 31.68 45.43
N ALA A 183 -32.47 32.39 45.34
CA ALA A 183 -32.19 33.56 46.17
C ALA A 183 -33.23 34.69 46.00
N HIS A 184 -33.76 34.87 44.79
CA HIS A 184 -34.87 35.79 44.54
C HIS A 184 -36.16 35.36 45.26
N ASN A 185 -36.53 34.08 45.17
CA ASN A 185 -37.70 33.54 45.86
C ASN A 185 -37.56 33.65 47.39
N GLU A 186 -36.38 33.36 47.95
CA GLU A 186 -36.06 33.57 49.37
C GLU A 186 -36.19 35.06 49.76
N THR A 187 -35.67 35.97 48.92
CA THR A 187 -35.80 37.42 49.15
C THR A 187 -37.26 37.88 49.14
N VAL A 188 -38.11 37.31 48.28
CA VAL A 188 -39.55 37.60 48.25
C VAL A 188 -40.24 37.05 49.51
N ALA A 189 -39.93 35.83 49.94
CA ALA A 189 -40.46 35.25 51.17
C ALA A 189 -40.06 36.05 52.42
N LEU A 190 -38.80 36.52 52.49
CA LEU A 190 -38.33 37.40 53.57
C LEU A 190 -39.05 38.75 53.56
N LYS A 191 -39.29 39.36 52.39
CA LYS A 191 -40.06 40.61 52.27
C LYS A 191 -41.51 40.44 52.74
N GLN A 192 -42.17 39.34 52.38
CA GLN A 192 -43.50 39.01 52.89
C GLN A 192 -43.48 38.87 54.42
N ARG A 193 -42.48 38.17 54.96
CA ARG A 193 -42.33 37.97 56.41
C ARG A 193 -42.08 39.27 57.17
N VAL A 194 -41.35 40.23 56.60
CA VAL A 194 -41.17 41.57 57.17
C VAL A 194 -42.51 42.33 57.17
N ALA A 195 -43.25 42.33 56.06
CA ALA A 195 -44.56 42.98 55.99
C ALA A 195 -45.57 42.39 57.00
N ASP A 196 -45.59 41.06 57.20
CA ASP A 196 -46.40 40.41 58.23
C ASP A 196 -46.06 40.90 59.65
N LEU A 197 -44.76 41.08 59.94
CA LEU A 197 -44.28 41.57 61.23
C LEU A 197 -44.61 43.06 61.42
N GLU A 198 -44.45 43.89 60.40
CA GLU A 198 -44.84 45.31 60.41
C GLU A 198 -46.34 45.46 60.69
N ASN A 199 -47.19 44.70 59.99
CA ASN A 199 -48.63 44.67 60.22
C ASN A 199 -48.98 44.25 61.66
N ARG A 200 -48.26 43.25 62.21
CA ARG A 200 -48.46 42.80 63.59
C ARG A 200 -48.00 43.81 64.63
N CYS A 201 -46.91 44.54 64.36
CA CYS A 201 -46.48 45.67 65.20
C CYS A 201 -47.51 46.80 65.20
N LEU A 202 -48.08 47.16 64.04
CA LEU A 202 -49.15 48.16 63.95
C LEU A 202 -50.39 47.75 64.75
N ALA A 203 -50.82 46.48 64.66
CA ALA A 203 -51.94 45.97 65.43
C ALA A 203 -51.71 46.06 66.96
N LEU A 204 -50.51 45.71 67.44
CA LEU A 204 -50.14 45.81 68.86
C LEU A 204 -50.06 47.27 69.34
N VAL A 205 -49.61 48.20 68.51
CA VAL A 205 -49.59 49.65 68.82
C VAL A 205 -51.01 50.18 68.98
N GLU A 206 -51.93 49.76 68.11
CA GLU A 206 -53.34 50.16 68.17
C GLU A 206 -54.06 49.55 69.40
N GLU A 207 -53.78 48.28 69.74
CA GLU A 207 -54.26 47.66 70.98
C GLU A 207 -53.77 48.43 72.22
N CYS A 208 -52.50 48.85 72.23
CA CYS A 208 -51.95 49.71 73.29
C CYS A 208 -52.59 51.12 73.34
N ARG A 209 -53.08 51.66 72.21
CA ARG A 209 -53.81 52.93 72.15
C ARG A 209 -55.18 52.78 72.81
N LEU A 210 -55.95 51.78 72.40
CA LEU A 210 -57.30 51.50 72.90
C LEU A 210 -57.30 51.22 74.42
N LEU A 211 -56.30 50.47 74.92
CA LEU A 211 -56.13 50.23 76.36
C LEU A 211 -55.87 51.51 77.17
N ARG A 212 -55.11 52.47 76.62
CA ARG A 212 -54.88 53.78 77.28
C ARG A 212 -56.13 54.64 77.29
N GLU A 213 -56.91 54.64 76.21
CA GLU A 213 -58.17 55.39 76.10
C GLU A 213 -59.22 54.85 77.08
N ALA A 214 -59.38 53.53 77.18
CA ALA A 214 -60.24 52.89 78.17
C ALA A 214 -59.81 53.18 79.63
N GLN A 215 -58.50 53.33 79.89
CA GLN A 215 -58.00 53.71 81.21
C GLN A 215 -58.24 55.20 81.52
N ALA A 216 -58.32 56.07 80.52
CA ALA A 216 -58.64 57.48 80.69
C ALA A 216 -60.13 57.70 81.00
N THR A 217 -61.04 57.07 80.26
CA THR A 217 -62.49 57.18 80.48
C THR A 217 -62.89 56.70 81.87
N ALA A 218 -62.36 55.55 82.33
CA ALA A 218 -62.61 55.02 83.67
C ALA A 218 -62.16 55.97 84.80
N ARG A 219 -61.11 56.78 84.57
CA ARG A 219 -60.66 57.81 85.54
C ARG A 219 -61.61 59.01 85.56
N GLU A 220 -62.12 59.44 84.41
CA GLU A 220 -63.10 60.54 84.34
C GLU A 220 -64.42 60.19 85.05
N GLU A 221 -64.93 58.97 84.83
CA GLU A 221 -66.17 58.49 85.48
C GLU A 221 -66.04 58.45 87.01
N SER A 222 -64.87 58.03 87.51
CA SER A 222 -64.55 58.04 88.95
C SER A 222 -64.49 59.45 89.55
N LEU A 223 -64.14 60.48 88.77
CA LEU A 223 -64.11 61.87 89.24
C LEU A 223 -65.51 62.51 89.23
N ARG A 224 -66.33 62.21 88.20
CA ARG A 224 -67.70 62.76 88.07
C ARG A 224 -68.59 62.35 89.25
N THR A 225 -68.57 61.07 89.60
CA THR A 225 -69.32 60.51 90.74
C THR A 225 -68.93 61.12 92.08
N GLN A 226 -67.69 61.59 92.24
CA GLN A 226 -67.20 62.23 93.47
C GLN A 226 -67.78 63.65 93.65
N VAL A 227 -67.87 64.44 92.56
CA VAL A 227 -68.40 65.81 92.56
C VAL A 227 -69.91 65.87 92.80
N GLU A 228 -70.65 64.85 92.35
CA GLU A 228 -72.11 64.81 92.44
C GLU A 228 -72.61 64.62 93.89
N LEU A 229 -71.82 63.93 94.72
CA LEU A 229 -72.08 63.75 96.15
C LEU A 229 -71.93 65.03 96.99
N GLU A 230 -71.09 65.99 96.57
CA GLU A 230 -70.91 67.26 97.29
C GLU A 230 -72.06 68.24 97.04
N LYS A 231 -72.62 68.27 95.82
CA LYS A 231 -73.70 69.21 95.45
C LYS A 231 -74.98 68.97 96.24
N LEU A 232 -75.36 67.71 96.43
CA LEU A 232 -76.55 67.29 97.18
C LEU A 232 -76.50 67.64 98.68
N ARG A 233 -75.32 68.00 99.21
CA ARG A 233 -75.15 68.47 100.59
C ARG A 233 -75.58 69.92 100.76
N ASN A 234 -75.22 70.80 99.82
CA ASN A 234 -75.35 72.25 99.95
C ASN A 234 -76.77 72.76 99.62
N GLU A 235 -77.55 72.03 98.82
CA GLU A 235 -78.93 72.40 98.46
C GLU A 235 -79.95 72.29 99.61
N LYS A 236 -79.57 71.67 100.74
CA LYS A 236 -80.45 71.50 101.90
C LYS A 236 -80.43 72.67 102.89
N GLU A 237 -79.43 73.55 102.85
CA GLU A 237 -79.27 74.62 103.85
C GLU A 237 -79.91 75.96 103.42
N MET A 238 -80.08 76.24 102.12
CA MET A 238 -80.59 77.54 101.65
C MET A 238 -82.12 77.72 101.61
N LYS A 239 -82.93 76.69 101.90
CA LYS A 239 -84.40 76.74 101.64
C LYS A 239 -85.28 77.20 102.81
N ILE A 240 -84.71 77.81 103.85
CA ILE A 240 -85.44 78.15 105.10
C ILE A 240 -85.64 79.67 105.32
N GLU A 241 -84.81 80.55 104.77
CA GLU A 241 -84.78 81.96 105.22
C GLU A 241 -85.67 82.94 104.43
N GLU A 242 -85.80 82.79 103.10
CA GLU A 242 -86.34 83.85 102.24
C GLU A 242 -87.83 83.71 101.90
N ALA A 243 -88.66 83.59 102.94
CA ALA A 243 -90.13 83.57 102.85
C ALA A 243 -90.81 84.75 103.59
N ARG A 244 -90.15 85.92 103.71
CA ARG A 244 -90.62 87.04 104.53
C ARG A 244 -90.45 88.43 103.90
N LYS A 245 -91.57 88.96 103.35
CA LYS A 245 -91.86 90.40 103.09
C LYS A 245 -91.05 91.02 101.93
N SER A 246 -91.55 91.36 100.75
CA SER A 246 -92.92 91.53 100.22
C SER A 246 -93.79 92.62 100.86
N SER A 247 -94.47 93.35 99.98
CA SER A 247 -95.68 94.16 100.23
C SER A 247 -95.54 95.63 100.69
N ASP A 248 -94.58 96.36 100.13
CA ASP A 248 -94.79 97.79 99.82
C ASP A 248 -94.79 98.06 98.29
N GLU A 249 -94.57 97.01 97.49
CA GLU A 249 -94.18 97.21 96.10
C GLU A 249 -95.36 97.40 95.12
N SER A 250 -96.64 97.45 95.48
CA SER A 250 -97.74 97.29 94.49
C SER A 250 -97.90 98.42 93.46
N ALA A 251 -97.54 99.67 93.82
CA ALA A 251 -97.57 100.81 92.89
C ALA A 251 -96.20 101.07 92.23
N GLY A 252 -95.11 100.61 92.86
CA GLY A 252 -93.80 100.44 92.23
C GLY A 252 -93.88 99.40 91.12
N ARG A 253 -94.34 98.18 91.47
CA ARG A 253 -94.67 97.03 90.62
C ARG A 253 -95.23 97.49 89.29
N CYS A 254 -96.39 98.14 89.19
CA CYS A 254 -96.94 98.45 87.85
C CYS A 254 -96.03 99.34 86.96
N ARG A 255 -95.17 100.20 87.54
CA ARG A 255 -94.18 101.01 86.78
C ARG A 255 -92.87 100.27 86.55
N GLU A 256 -92.42 99.51 87.53
CA GLU A 256 -91.21 98.68 87.49
C GLU A 256 -91.41 97.44 86.62
N GLU A 257 -92.63 96.92 86.52
CA GLU A 257 -93.12 95.86 85.66
C GLU A 257 -93.22 96.37 84.22
N ASN A 258 -93.76 97.57 83.97
CA ASN A 258 -93.65 98.18 82.63
C ASN A 258 -92.19 98.42 82.21
N LYS A 259 -91.32 98.90 83.13
CA LYS A 259 -89.88 99.04 82.84
C LYS A 259 -89.18 97.69 82.69
N ALA A 260 -89.52 96.69 83.48
CA ALA A 260 -88.97 95.35 83.42
C ALA A 260 -89.42 94.65 82.14
N LEU A 261 -90.67 94.82 81.71
CA LEU A 261 -91.20 94.35 80.44
C LEU A 261 -90.49 95.03 79.27
N LEU A 262 -90.23 96.34 79.31
CA LEU A 262 -89.42 97.01 78.29
C LEU A 262 -87.99 96.47 78.23
N VAL A 263 -87.31 96.36 79.38
CA VAL A 263 -85.97 95.75 79.49
C VAL A 263 -85.99 94.27 79.09
N GLN A 264 -87.10 93.56 79.26
CA GLN A 264 -87.27 92.17 78.89
C GLN A 264 -87.55 92.02 77.39
N VAL A 265 -88.30 92.93 76.78
CA VAL A 265 -88.45 93.05 75.32
C VAL A 265 -87.10 93.38 74.68
N GLU A 266 -86.35 94.34 75.20
CA GLU A 266 -85.00 94.68 74.72
C GLU A 266 -84.03 93.50 74.86
N LYS A 267 -84.03 92.80 76.01
CA LYS A 267 -83.26 91.54 76.20
C LYS A 267 -83.73 90.40 75.31
N LEU A 268 -84.99 90.36 74.89
CA LEU A 268 -85.52 89.37 73.95
C LEU A 268 -85.13 89.75 72.51
N GLN A 269 -85.17 91.02 72.13
CA GLN A 269 -84.68 91.53 70.85
C GLN A 269 -83.17 91.30 70.71
N GLU A 270 -82.37 91.58 71.74
CA GLU A 270 -80.95 91.24 71.75
C GLU A 270 -80.70 89.73 71.58
N LYS A 271 -81.56 88.88 72.16
CA LYS A 271 -81.46 87.41 72.01
C LYS A 271 -81.88 86.97 70.62
N GLU A 272 -82.94 87.54 70.06
CA GLU A 272 -83.39 87.31 68.69
C GLU A 272 -82.29 87.74 67.69
N GLU A 273 -81.67 88.90 67.89
CA GLU A 273 -80.53 89.36 67.10
C GLU A 273 -79.30 88.44 67.22
N LYS A 274 -79.02 87.89 68.42
CA LYS A 274 -77.92 86.94 68.60
C LYS A 274 -78.24 85.60 67.92
N GLN A 275 -79.46 85.09 68.10
CA GLN A 275 -79.93 83.86 67.48
C GLN A 275 -80.01 83.96 65.95
N THR A 276 -80.45 85.08 65.39
CA THR A 276 -80.45 85.31 63.93
C THR A 276 -79.04 85.36 63.37
N LYS A 277 -78.09 86.07 64.02
CA LYS A 277 -76.67 86.07 63.64
C LYS A 277 -76.02 84.68 63.76
N GLU A 278 -76.40 83.89 64.77
CA GLU A 278 -75.97 82.49 64.91
C GLU A 278 -76.57 81.57 63.83
N LEU A 279 -77.86 81.75 63.49
CA LEU A 279 -78.52 81.02 62.40
C LEU A 279 -77.90 81.37 61.04
N GLU A 280 -77.58 82.64 60.78
CA GLU A 280 -76.86 83.06 59.57
C GLU A 280 -75.46 82.44 59.51
N ARG A 281 -74.71 82.47 60.63
CA ARG A 281 -73.40 81.82 60.72
C ARG A 281 -73.49 80.31 60.47
N LEU A 282 -74.46 79.62 61.07
CA LEU A 282 -74.67 78.18 60.90
C LEU A 282 -75.10 77.86 59.47
N ARG A 283 -75.98 78.66 58.87
CA ARG A 283 -76.41 78.51 57.47
C ARG A 283 -75.24 78.72 56.50
N ASN A 284 -74.41 79.73 56.73
CA ASN A 284 -73.21 79.99 55.93
C ASN A 284 -72.15 78.89 56.11
N HIS A 285 -72.00 78.35 57.33
CA HIS A 285 -71.11 77.21 57.57
C HIS A 285 -71.61 75.94 56.89
N LEU A 286 -72.91 75.63 56.97
CA LEU A 286 -73.53 74.49 56.30
C LEU A 286 -73.40 74.62 54.77
N LEU A 287 -73.68 75.80 54.20
CA LEU A 287 -73.43 76.08 52.78
C LEU A 287 -71.98 75.84 52.41
N HIS A 288 -71.02 76.36 53.17
CA HIS A 288 -69.60 76.17 52.88
C HIS A 288 -69.16 74.70 52.97
N VAL A 289 -69.73 73.94 53.92
CA VAL A 289 -69.49 72.51 54.08
C VAL A 289 -70.08 71.72 52.90
N GLU A 290 -71.32 71.99 52.49
CA GLU A 290 -71.95 71.39 51.30
C GLU A 290 -71.20 71.77 50.00
N GLU A 291 -70.77 73.03 49.84
CA GLU A 291 -69.90 73.48 48.74
C GLU A 291 -68.55 72.74 48.73
N SER A 292 -67.98 72.46 49.91
CA SER A 292 -66.72 71.71 50.01
C SER A 292 -66.91 70.22 49.65
N TYR A 293 -67.97 69.57 50.13
CA TYR A 293 -68.29 68.18 49.82
C TYR A 293 -68.66 67.98 48.34
N THR A 294 -69.50 68.85 47.78
CA THR A 294 -69.85 68.78 46.35
C THR A 294 -68.62 69.01 45.45
N LYS A 295 -67.73 69.93 45.82
CA LYS A 295 -66.45 70.14 45.13
C LYS A 295 -65.51 68.94 45.24
N GLU A 296 -65.42 68.31 46.41
CA GLU A 296 -64.60 67.11 46.60
C GLU A 296 -65.17 65.91 45.82
N ALA A 297 -66.49 65.72 45.84
CA ALA A 297 -67.18 64.68 45.06
C ALA A 297 -66.96 64.85 43.55
N LEU A 298 -67.04 66.08 43.02
CA LEU A 298 -66.73 66.37 41.61
C LEU A 298 -65.26 66.08 41.27
N GLN A 299 -64.32 66.41 42.16
CA GLN A 299 -62.91 66.07 41.96
C GLN A 299 -62.65 64.56 42.03
N ALA A 300 -63.37 63.83 42.89
CA ALA A 300 -63.29 62.38 42.95
C ALA A 300 -63.84 61.74 41.66
N GLU A 301 -64.99 62.21 41.15
CA GLU A 301 -65.57 61.76 39.87
C GLU A 301 -64.63 62.06 38.68
N GLN A 302 -63.95 63.20 38.67
CA GLN A 302 -62.96 63.55 37.65
C GLN A 302 -61.73 62.64 37.70
N ARG A 303 -61.18 62.36 38.89
CA ARG A 303 -60.10 61.36 39.07
C ARG A 303 -60.55 59.96 38.65
N GLU A 304 -61.78 59.56 38.95
CA GLU A 304 -62.34 58.27 38.52
C GLU A 304 -62.44 58.18 36.99
N LYS A 305 -62.92 59.24 36.31
CA LYS A 305 -62.97 59.34 34.85
C LYS A 305 -61.57 59.26 34.23
N GLU A 306 -60.59 59.97 34.79
CA GLU A 306 -59.19 59.92 34.35
C GLU A 306 -58.59 58.51 34.51
N LEU A 307 -58.82 57.86 35.66
CA LEU A 307 -58.36 56.50 35.92
C LEU A 307 -59.03 55.48 34.99
N ARG A 308 -60.34 55.57 34.74
CA ARG A 308 -61.06 54.74 33.76
C ARG A 308 -60.50 54.91 32.35
N ALA A 309 -60.25 56.15 31.92
CA ALA A 309 -59.62 56.42 30.63
C ALA A 309 -58.20 55.82 30.54
N ARG A 310 -57.42 55.89 31.63
CA ARG A 310 -56.09 55.28 31.73
C ARG A 310 -56.14 53.75 31.65
N ILE A 311 -57.10 53.12 32.31
CA ILE A 311 -57.32 51.66 32.26
C ILE A 311 -57.66 51.24 30.83
N LEU A 312 -58.61 51.91 30.17
CA LEU A 312 -58.98 51.64 28.77
C LEU A 312 -57.76 51.73 27.83
N GLN A 313 -56.94 52.76 27.96
CA GLN A 313 -55.70 52.91 27.17
C GLN A 313 -54.69 51.78 27.42
N LEU A 314 -54.56 51.32 28.67
CA LEU A 314 -53.68 50.20 29.03
C LEU A 314 -54.22 48.86 28.49
N GLU A 315 -55.54 48.65 28.52
CA GLU A 315 -56.19 47.48 27.95
C GLU A 315 -56.09 47.43 26.42
N ASP A 316 -56.30 48.56 25.73
CA ASP A 316 -56.10 48.68 24.28
C ASP A 316 -54.63 48.44 23.91
N TRP A 317 -53.68 49.00 24.67
CA TRP A 317 -52.24 48.76 24.46
C TRP A 317 -51.87 47.29 24.72
N ALA A 318 -52.41 46.66 25.76
CA ALA A 318 -52.20 45.25 26.04
C ALA A 318 -52.78 44.34 24.95
N ARG A 319 -53.99 44.65 24.43
CA ARG A 319 -54.60 43.95 23.29
C ARG A 319 -53.78 44.12 22.01
N ALA A 320 -53.31 45.33 21.71
CA ALA A 320 -52.45 45.60 20.55
C ALA A 320 -51.09 44.89 20.66
N SER A 321 -50.47 44.90 21.84
CA SER A 321 -49.20 44.22 22.13
C SER A 321 -49.35 42.69 22.00
N SER A 322 -50.40 42.11 22.58
CA SER A 322 -50.72 40.68 22.46
C SER A 322 -50.94 40.27 21.01
N SER A 323 -51.70 41.05 20.23
CA SER A 323 -51.91 40.82 18.80
C SER A 323 -50.59 40.88 18.00
N ALA A 324 -49.72 41.87 18.28
CA ALA A 324 -48.42 42.00 17.64
C ALA A 324 -47.48 40.82 17.98
N VAL A 325 -47.48 40.34 19.24
CA VAL A 325 -46.73 39.16 19.66
C VAL A 325 -47.27 37.90 18.98
N HIS A 326 -48.59 37.73 18.87
CA HIS A 326 -49.19 36.60 18.14
C HIS A 326 -48.87 36.62 16.65
N ALA A 327 -48.89 37.79 16.01
CA ALA A 327 -48.52 37.96 14.61
C ALA A 327 -47.03 37.66 14.38
N ALA A 328 -46.14 38.15 15.24
CA ALA A 328 -44.72 37.85 15.18
C ALA A 328 -44.42 36.36 15.43
N SER A 329 -45.14 35.74 16.37
CA SER A 329 -45.05 34.30 16.68
C SER A 329 -45.53 33.42 15.51
N THR A 330 -46.67 33.75 14.89
CA THR A 330 -47.14 33.03 13.69
C THR A 330 -46.21 33.23 12.50
N GLN A 331 -45.66 34.43 12.30
CA GLN A 331 -44.65 34.68 11.26
C GLN A 331 -43.34 33.89 11.51
N ALA A 332 -42.89 33.81 12.76
CA ALA A 332 -41.71 33.01 13.13
C ALA A 332 -41.96 31.51 12.89
N ASN A 333 -43.13 30.98 13.27
CA ASN A 333 -43.49 29.59 12.99
C ASN A 333 -43.53 29.31 11.48
N GLN A 334 -44.11 30.20 10.66
CA GLN A 334 -44.08 30.05 9.19
C GLN A 334 -42.66 30.03 8.62
N GLN A 335 -41.72 30.78 9.20
CA GLN A 335 -40.30 30.70 8.81
C GLN A 335 -39.66 29.38 9.23
N VAL A 336 -39.97 28.88 10.43
CA VAL A 336 -39.51 27.55 10.90
C VAL A 336 -40.07 26.44 10.01
N ASP A 337 -41.35 26.46 9.68
CA ASP A 337 -41.98 25.48 8.77
C ASP A 337 -41.34 25.53 7.37
N GLY A 338 -41.06 26.73 6.85
CA GLY A 338 -40.35 26.92 5.58
C GLY A 338 -38.93 26.34 5.59
N LEU A 339 -38.18 26.58 6.68
CA LEU A 339 -36.83 26.00 6.87
C LEU A 339 -36.87 24.48 7.07
N GLN A 340 -37.87 23.95 7.78
CA GLN A 340 -38.08 22.50 7.92
C GLN A 340 -38.38 21.84 6.58
N GLN A 341 -39.21 22.47 5.73
CA GLN A 341 -39.47 21.98 4.37
C GLN A 341 -38.22 22.03 3.47
N GLN A 342 -37.39 23.07 3.60
CA GLN A 342 -36.10 23.14 2.89
C GLN A 342 -35.15 22.03 3.37
N LEU A 343 -35.02 21.83 4.69
CA LEU A 343 -34.23 20.76 5.27
C LEU A 343 -34.70 19.38 4.78
N ALA A 344 -36.01 19.13 4.77
CA ALA A 344 -36.58 17.87 4.27
C ALA A 344 -36.24 17.62 2.78
N ARG A 345 -36.28 18.66 1.94
CA ARG A 345 -35.89 18.56 0.52
C ARG A 345 -34.39 18.28 0.35
N VAL A 346 -33.52 18.95 1.12
CA VAL A 346 -32.07 18.70 1.08
C VAL A 346 -31.74 17.30 1.58
N THR A 347 -32.40 16.82 2.63
CA THR A 347 -32.28 15.43 3.12
C THR A 347 -32.68 14.44 2.04
N ALA A 348 -33.82 14.62 1.37
CA ALA A 348 -34.25 13.74 0.29
C ALA A 348 -33.29 13.77 -0.93
N GLN A 349 -32.72 14.94 -1.26
CA GLN A 349 -31.70 15.07 -2.31
C GLN A 349 -30.40 14.37 -1.94
N ARG A 350 -29.95 14.48 -0.68
CA ARG A 350 -28.81 13.73 -0.15
C ARG A 350 -29.05 12.23 -0.26
N ASP A 351 -30.22 11.75 0.16
CA ASP A 351 -30.52 10.32 0.21
C ASP A 351 -30.56 9.72 -1.20
N ALA A 352 -31.19 10.41 -2.15
CA ALA A 352 -31.14 10.04 -3.57
C ALA A 352 -29.72 10.10 -4.15
N ALA A 353 -28.88 11.06 -3.75
CA ALA A 353 -27.48 11.12 -4.19
C ALA A 353 -26.65 9.95 -3.64
N VAL A 354 -26.87 9.55 -2.39
CA VAL A 354 -26.20 8.39 -1.76
C VAL A 354 -26.61 7.09 -2.47
N GLU A 355 -27.90 6.90 -2.77
CA GLU A 355 -28.40 5.72 -3.50
C GLU A 355 -27.83 5.63 -4.92
N ASN A 356 -27.70 6.78 -5.61
CA ASN A 356 -27.01 6.83 -6.90
C ASN A 356 -25.52 6.46 -6.77
N VAL A 357 -24.81 6.95 -5.76
CA VAL A 357 -23.39 6.60 -5.52
C VAL A 357 -23.24 5.10 -5.26
N SER A 358 -24.05 4.49 -4.38
CA SER A 358 -23.96 3.04 -4.15
C SER A 358 -24.25 2.23 -5.42
N SER A 359 -25.21 2.66 -6.24
CA SER A 359 -25.50 1.98 -7.52
C SER A 359 -24.34 2.05 -8.53
N LEU A 360 -23.54 3.13 -8.48
CA LEU A 360 -22.35 3.30 -9.31
C LEU A 360 -21.16 2.52 -8.75
N GLU A 361 -21.03 2.42 -7.43
CA GLU A 361 -20.05 1.55 -6.77
C GLU A 361 -20.30 0.07 -7.09
N ASP A 362 -21.55 -0.39 -7.07
CA ASP A 362 -21.94 -1.74 -7.47
C ASP A 362 -21.60 -2.03 -8.95
N GLN A 363 -21.92 -1.11 -9.86
CA GLN A 363 -21.54 -1.22 -11.27
C GLN A 363 -20.02 -1.24 -11.47
N LEU A 364 -19.28 -0.43 -10.72
CA LEU A 364 -17.81 -0.42 -10.77
C LEU A 364 -17.22 -1.74 -10.25
N GLN A 365 -17.80 -2.33 -9.20
CA GLN A 365 -17.42 -3.67 -8.73
C GLN A 365 -17.72 -4.75 -9.78
N GLU A 366 -18.89 -4.71 -10.43
CA GLU A 366 -19.23 -5.64 -11.52
C GLU A 366 -18.25 -5.52 -12.70
N HIS A 367 -17.94 -4.29 -13.13
CA HIS A 367 -16.94 -4.05 -14.17
C HIS A 367 -15.53 -4.48 -13.76
N ALA A 368 -15.13 -4.26 -12.50
CA ALA A 368 -13.85 -4.72 -11.99
C ALA A 368 -13.75 -6.25 -11.95
N ALA A 369 -14.83 -6.95 -11.56
CA ALA A 369 -14.91 -8.40 -11.60
C ALA A 369 -14.87 -8.94 -13.04
N ALA A 370 -15.57 -8.29 -13.98
CA ALA A 370 -15.52 -8.62 -15.40
C ALA A 370 -14.10 -8.44 -15.99
N LEU A 371 -13.41 -7.35 -15.65
CA LEU A 371 -12.03 -7.11 -16.04
C LEU A 371 -11.07 -8.16 -15.45
N ALA A 372 -11.22 -8.52 -14.18
CA ALA A 372 -10.41 -9.56 -13.54
C ALA A 372 -10.64 -10.94 -14.21
N ASN A 373 -11.88 -11.28 -14.53
CA ASN A 373 -12.20 -12.51 -15.27
C ASN A 373 -11.58 -12.52 -16.66
N LEU A 374 -11.66 -11.40 -17.41
CA LEU A 374 -11.01 -11.27 -18.72
C LEU A 374 -9.49 -11.33 -18.63
N GLN A 375 -8.88 -10.75 -17.59
CA GLN A 375 -7.44 -10.85 -17.32
C GLN A 375 -7.02 -12.31 -17.05
N MET A 376 -7.76 -13.05 -16.22
CA MET A 376 -7.49 -14.48 -15.99
C MET A 376 -7.61 -15.30 -17.29
N VAL A 377 -8.62 -15.03 -18.11
CA VAL A 377 -8.78 -15.69 -19.42
C VAL A 377 -7.61 -15.35 -20.36
N LEU A 378 -7.20 -14.09 -20.44
CA LEU A 378 -6.05 -13.66 -21.24
C LEU A 378 -4.74 -14.28 -20.75
N GLU A 379 -4.49 -14.32 -19.44
CA GLU A 379 -3.34 -15.03 -18.87
C GLU A 379 -3.36 -16.52 -19.19
N GLN A 380 -4.54 -17.16 -19.16
CA GLN A 380 -4.68 -18.58 -19.49
C GLN A 380 -4.40 -18.83 -20.97
N PHE A 381 -4.93 -17.99 -21.87
CA PHE A 381 -4.62 -18.04 -23.30
C PHE A 381 -3.12 -17.80 -23.58
N GLN A 382 -2.48 -16.87 -22.87
CA GLN A 382 -1.03 -16.64 -23.00
C GLN A 382 -0.23 -17.86 -22.53
N LYS A 383 -0.54 -18.42 -21.35
CA LYS A 383 0.11 -19.63 -20.81
C LYS A 383 -0.09 -20.85 -21.71
N GLU A 384 -1.26 -20.99 -22.32
CA GLU A 384 -1.56 -22.06 -23.29
C GLU A 384 -0.74 -21.86 -24.58
N LYS A 385 -0.67 -20.63 -25.11
CA LYS A 385 0.16 -20.31 -26.28
C LYS A 385 1.65 -20.49 -26.03
N ASP A 386 2.16 -20.09 -24.87
CA ASP A 386 3.56 -20.34 -24.48
C ASP A 386 3.85 -21.84 -24.38
N ARG A 387 2.90 -22.63 -23.86
CA ARG A 387 3.00 -24.08 -23.80
C ARG A 387 2.99 -24.71 -25.20
N ASP A 388 2.11 -24.28 -26.09
CA ASP A 388 2.07 -24.72 -27.49
C ASP A 388 3.39 -24.41 -28.21
N LEU A 389 3.90 -23.18 -28.06
CA LEU A 389 5.19 -22.76 -28.63
C LEU A 389 6.36 -23.57 -28.06
N GLN A 390 6.33 -23.92 -26.77
CA GLN A 390 7.31 -24.82 -26.17
C GLN A 390 7.22 -26.25 -26.72
N MET A 391 6.01 -26.78 -26.93
CA MET A 391 5.83 -28.10 -27.55
C MET A 391 6.35 -28.12 -28.99
N MET A 392 5.95 -27.16 -29.83
CA MET A 392 6.45 -27.02 -31.20
C MET A 392 7.97 -26.83 -31.25
N ARG A 393 8.56 -26.05 -30.32
CA ARG A 393 10.02 -25.92 -30.21
C ARG A 393 10.67 -27.26 -29.87
N ASN A 394 10.17 -27.98 -28.87
CA ASN A 394 10.72 -29.28 -28.46
C ASN A 394 10.63 -30.31 -29.60
N GLU A 395 9.54 -30.29 -30.36
CA GLU A 395 9.38 -31.10 -31.57
C GLU A 395 10.44 -30.75 -32.62
N CYS A 396 10.57 -29.47 -33.00
CA CYS A 396 11.62 -29.01 -33.93
C CYS A 396 13.04 -29.33 -33.43
N ASP A 397 13.33 -29.15 -32.14
CA ASP A 397 14.63 -29.48 -31.55
C ASP A 397 14.90 -30.99 -31.59
N SER A 398 13.86 -31.83 -31.42
CA SER A 398 13.97 -33.30 -31.56
C SER A 398 14.19 -33.74 -33.01
N GLU A 399 13.52 -33.11 -33.97
CA GLU A 399 13.75 -33.35 -35.40
C GLU A 399 15.16 -32.91 -35.82
N LEU A 400 15.61 -31.73 -35.38
CA LEU A 400 16.98 -31.25 -35.58
C LEU A 400 18.00 -32.19 -34.93
N ALA A 401 17.74 -32.73 -33.74
CA ALA A 401 18.61 -33.71 -33.10
C ALA A 401 18.70 -35.01 -33.91
N LEU A 402 17.57 -35.51 -34.44
CA LEU A 402 17.52 -36.70 -35.30
C LEU A 402 18.25 -36.48 -36.63
N VAL A 403 18.07 -35.32 -37.27
CA VAL A 403 18.80 -34.94 -38.49
C VAL A 403 20.30 -34.80 -38.23
N ARG A 404 20.70 -34.16 -37.11
CA ARG A 404 22.11 -34.09 -36.67
C ARG A 404 22.69 -35.46 -36.34
N GLN A 405 21.90 -36.40 -35.85
CA GLN A 405 22.35 -37.79 -35.67
C GLN A 405 22.56 -38.45 -37.04
N ARG A 406 21.57 -38.43 -37.94
CA ARG A 406 21.71 -38.99 -39.29
C ARG A 406 22.89 -38.37 -40.07
N MET A 407 23.14 -37.07 -39.91
CA MET A 407 24.33 -36.42 -40.49
C MET A 407 25.63 -36.98 -39.90
N ARG A 408 25.73 -37.18 -38.58
CA ARG A 408 26.90 -37.83 -37.96
C ARG A 408 27.08 -39.26 -38.46
N ASP A 409 26.03 -40.06 -38.46
CA ASP A 409 26.06 -41.46 -38.93
C ASP A 409 26.52 -41.53 -40.40
N LEU A 410 26.03 -40.63 -41.26
CA LEU A 410 26.47 -40.51 -42.66
C LEU A 410 27.91 -40.01 -42.79
N THR A 411 28.35 -39.05 -41.97
CA THR A 411 29.74 -38.57 -41.96
C THR A 411 30.69 -39.68 -41.51
N GLU A 412 30.34 -40.48 -40.50
CA GLU A 412 31.12 -41.65 -40.09
C GLU A 412 31.14 -42.73 -41.17
N LEU A 413 30.02 -42.96 -41.86
CA LEU A 413 29.97 -43.88 -43.01
C LEU A 413 30.85 -43.40 -44.17
N VAL A 414 30.82 -42.11 -44.51
CA VAL A 414 31.71 -41.51 -45.52
C VAL A 414 33.16 -41.67 -45.09
N ARG A 415 33.52 -41.31 -43.85
CA ARG A 415 34.86 -41.47 -43.28
C ARG A 415 35.37 -42.91 -43.37
N THR A 416 34.54 -43.90 -42.99
CA THR A 416 34.91 -45.33 -43.12
C THR A 416 35.00 -45.80 -44.57
N LYS A 417 34.25 -45.19 -45.50
CA LYS A 417 34.38 -45.46 -46.94
C LYS A 417 35.63 -44.81 -47.53
N GLU A 418 36.00 -43.62 -47.09
CA GLU A 418 37.27 -42.96 -47.43
C GLU A 418 38.46 -43.77 -46.88
N GLU A 419 38.40 -44.26 -45.64
CA GLU A 419 39.40 -45.19 -45.09
C GLU A 419 39.49 -46.50 -45.88
N GLN A 420 38.36 -47.10 -46.26
CA GLN A 420 38.35 -48.29 -47.11
C GLN A 420 38.93 -48.00 -48.49
N LEU A 421 38.60 -46.86 -49.10
CA LEU A 421 39.16 -46.44 -50.38
C LEU A 421 40.67 -46.24 -50.26
N SER A 422 41.16 -45.51 -49.24
CA SER A 422 42.59 -45.34 -48.96
C SER A 422 43.31 -46.68 -48.78
N GLN A 423 42.73 -47.60 -48.00
CA GLN A 423 43.31 -48.94 -47.83
C GLN A 423 43.34 -49.73 -49.14
N THR A 424 42.31 -49.61 -50.00
CA THR A 424 42.31 -50.24 -51.31
C THR A 424 43.26 -49.57 -52.31
N THR A 425 43.49 -48.25 -52.24
CA THR A 425 44.50 -47.58 -53.05
C THR A 425 45.90 -47.93 -52.59
N ASP A 426 46.16 -47.98 -51.28
CA ASP A 426 47.44 -48.43 -50.72
C ASP A 426 47.73 -49.89 -51.08
N ALA A 427 46.70 -50.76 -51.04
CA ALA A 427 46.80 -52.15 -51.48
C ALA A 427 46.97 -52.28 -52.99
N LEU A 428 46.35 -51.41 -53.80
CA LEU A 428 46.53 -51.33 -55.25
C LEU A 428 47.94 -50.85 -55.60
N GLU A 429 48.47 -49.84 -54.90
CA GLU A 429 49.85 -49.39 -55.04
C GLU A 429 50.85 -50.48 -54.63
N ALA A 430 50.58 -51.18 -53.53
CA ALA A 430 51.38 -52.34 -53.12
C ALA A 430 51.34 -53.46 -54.17
N ALA A 431 50.16 -53.74 -54.75
CA ALA A 431 50.00 -54.70 -55.84
C ALA A 431 50.69 -54.24 -57.13
N ALA A 432 50.67 -52.95 -57.46
CA ALA A 432 51.37 -52.38 -58.60
C ALA A 432 52.89 -52.47 -58.43
N ARG A 433 53.43 -52.12 -57.25
CA ARG A 433 54.84 -52.30 -56.90
C ARG A 433 55.24 -53.78 -56.91
N LEU A 434 54.35 -54.68 -56.50
CA LEU A 434 54.61 -56.12 -56.52
C LEU A 434 54.51 -56.70 -57.94
N SER A 435 53.65 -56.13 -58.80
CA SER A 435 53.64 -56.39 -60.25
C SER A 435 54.93 -55.93 -60.89
N GLU A 436 55.38 -54.70 -60.65
CA GLU A 436 56.66 -54.18 -61.15
C GLU A 436 57.85 -55.04 -60.68
N GLN A 437 57.85 -55.49 -59.42
CA GLN A 437 58.83 -56.47 -58.93
C GLN A 437 58.69 -57.83 -59.61
N LEU A 438 57.48 -58.28 -59.96
CA LEU A 438 57.25 -59.53 -60.68
C LEU A 438 57.72 -59.41 -62.13
N ASP A 439 57.44 -58.30 -62.81
CA ASP A 439 57.90 -57.98 -64.17
C ASP A 439 59.44 -57.95 -64.21
N LEU A 440 60.09 -57.23 -63.28
CA LEU A 440 61.55 -57.27 -63.11
C LEU A 440 62.07 -58.67 -62.81
N LYS A 441 61.35 -59.47 -62.02
CA LYS A 441 61.72 -60.88 -61.78
C LYS A 441 61.53 -61.73 -63.02
N GLU A 442 60.50 -61.50 -63.82
CA GLU A 442 60.23 -62.21 -65.06
C GLU A 442 61.25 -61.83 -66.14
N GLU A 443 61.69 -60.57 -66.21
CA GLU A 443 62.88 -60.15 -66.97
C GLU A 443 64.15 -60.85 -66.51
N THR A 444 64.40 -60.97 -65.19
CA THR A 444 65.56 -61.76 -64.70
C THR A 444 65.42 -63.25 -64.98
N ILE A 445 64.21 -63.81 -64.95
CA ILE A 445 63.95 -65.21 -65.31
C ILE A 445 64.15 -65.41 -66.81
N ASN A 446 63.73 -64.45 -67.65
CA ASN A 446 63.88 -64.54 -69.09
C ASN A 446 65.34 -64.34 -69.51
N SER A 447 66.09 -63.43 -68.89
CA SER A 447 67.54 -63.33 -69.13
C SER A 447 68.30 -64.55 -68.60
N LEU A 448 67.95 -65.10 -67.43
CA LEU A 448 68.49 -66.39 -66.97
C LEU A 448 68.10 -67.54 -67.90
N ARG A 449 66.89 -67.55 -68.47
CA ARG A 449 66.48 -68.54 -69.50
C ARG A 449 67.26 -68.36 -70.79
N GLU A 450 67.57 -67.14 -71.20
CA GLU A 450 68.46 -66.88 -72.34
C GLU A 450 69.91 -67.28 -72.06
N GLU A 451 70.41 -67.09 -70.84
CA GLU A 451 71.72 -67.58 -70.41
C GLU A 451 71.73 -69.11 -70.36
N VAL A 452 70.69 -69.75 -69.83
CA VAL A 452 70.51 -71.21 -69.89
C VAL A 452 70.45 -71.67 -71.34
N ARG A 453 69.69 -71.02 -72.23
CA ARG A 453 69.66 -71.34 -73.66
C ARG A 453 71.04 -71.18 -74.31
N LYS A 454 71.77 -70.10 -74.04
CA LYS A 454 73.16 -69.90 -74.51
C LYS A 454 74.08 -70.99 -73.96
N LYS A 455 73.92 -71.40 -72.69
CA LYS A 455 74.69 -72.49 -72.07
C LYS A 455 74.32 -73.86 -72.62
N GLU A 456 73.07 -74.07 -73.00
CA GLU A 456 72.58 -75.25 -73.73
C GLU A 456 73.13 -75.28 -75.16
N GLU A 457 73.16 -74.14 -75.86
CA GLU A 457 73.79 -73.98 -77.18
C GLU A 457 75.33 -74.15 -77.13
N GLU A 458 76.00 -73.68 -76.07
CA GLU A 458 77.40 -73.98 -75.80
C GLU A 458 77.60 -75.47 -75.47
N LEU A 459 76.67 -76.10 -74.75
CA LEU A 459 76.69 -77.53 -74.47
C LEU A 459 76.43 -78.38 -75.72
N THR A 460 75.56 -77.96 -76.64
CA THR A 460 75.37 -78.66 -77.92
C THR A 460 76.60 -78.48 -78.81
N ARG A 461 77.19 -77.28 -78.89
CA ARG A 461 78.48 -77.08 -79.58
C ARG A 461 79.60 -77.93 -78.99
N ALA A 462 79.75 -77.97 -77.67
CA ALA A 462 80.73 -78.83 -77.02
C ALA A 462 80.46 -80.33 -77.26
N ARG A 463 79.18 -80.74 -77.33
CA ARG A 463 78.79 -82.12 -77.72
C ARG A 463 79.08 -82.40 -79.19
N GLU A 464 78.89 -81.44 -80.10
CA GLU A 464 79.20 -81.54 -81.53
C GLU A 464 80.72 -81.58 -81.78
N GLU A 465 81.50 -80.75 -81.09
CA GLU A 465 82.96 -80.88 -81.07
C GLU A 465 83.40 -82.26 -80.54
N THR A 466 82.71 -82.78 -79.51
CA THR A 466 82.96 -84.13 -79.00
C THR A 466 82.59 -85.22 -80.02
N THR A 467 81.55 -85.06 -80.86
CA THR A 467 81.23 -86.04 -81.92
C THR A 467 82.17 -85.95 -83.12
N VAL A 468 82.67 -84.75 -83.46
CA VAL A 468 83.71 -84.56 -84.48
C VAL A 468 85.04 -85.16 -84.03
N VAL A 469 85.42 -85.02 -82.75
CA VAL A 469 86.58 -85.74 -82.18
C VAL A 469 86.35 -87.25 -82.19
N ARG A 470 85.14 -87.73 -81.81
CA ARG A 470 84.85 -89.17 -81.77
C ARG A 470 84.93 -89.83 -83.15
N THR A 471 84.43 -89.17 -84.20
CA THR A 471 84.44 -89.70 -85.58
C THR A 471 85.80 -89.62 -86.27
N THR A 472 86.75 -88.82 -85.76
CA THR A 472 88.10 -88.70 -86.33
C THR A 472 89.12 -89.66 -85.71
N THR A 473 88.80 -90.35 -84.61
CA THR A 473 89.71 -91.30 -83.92
C THR A 473 89.35 -92.78 -84.06
N GLU A 474 88.31 -93.15 -84.80
CA GLU A 474 87.78 -94.53 -84.85
C GLU A 474 88.47 -95.45 -85.90
N GLY A 475 89.48 -94.95 -86.64
CA GLY A 475 89.96 -95.59 -87.87
C GLY A 475 91.35 -96.25 -87.88
N LYS A 476 92.26 -96.02 -86.91
CA LYS A 476 93.67 -96.46 -87.00
C LYS A 476 94.34 -96.77 -85.65
N VAL A 477 94.08 -97.95 -85.08
CA VAL A 477 94.98 -98.59 -84.10
C VAL A 477 95.37 -99.97 -84.63
N ASP A 478 96.66 -100.30 -84.50
CA ASP A 478 97.39 -100.96 -85.59
C ASP A 478 97.46 -102.51 -85.51
N LYS A 479 97.55 -103.11 -86.71
CA LYS A 479 97.81 -104.52 -87.05
C LYS A 479 99.01 -105.12 -86.31
N GLN A 480 99.92 -104.27 -85.84
CA GLN A 480 101.11 -104.62 -85.07
C GLN A 480 100.79 -105.14 -83.67
N ILE A 481 99.71 -104.66 -83.03
CA ILE A 481 99.27 -105.11 -81.70
C ILE A 481 98.69 -106.53 -81.80
N MET A 482 97.79 -106.79 -82.76
CA MET A 482 97.29 -108.15 -83.03
C MET A 482 98.42 -109.14 -83.37
N LYS A 483 99.42 -108.72 -84.17
CA LYS A 483 100.58 -109.58 -84.46
C LYS A 483 101.37 -109.93 -83.21
N SER A 484 101.53 -109.00 -82.27
CA SER A 484 102.21 -109.23 -80.98
C SER A 484 101.43 -110.15 -80.04
N LEU A 485 100.10 -110.01 -79.99
CA LEU A 485 99.21 -110.86 -79.18
C LEU A 485 99.21 -112.33 -79.66
N VAL A 486 99.18 -112.55 -80.98
CA VAL A 486 99.28 -113.92 -81.55
C VAL A 486 100.68 -114.51 -81.35
N LEU A 487 101.74 -113.72 -81.51
CA LEU A 487 103.11 -114.22 -81.32
C LEU A 487 103.38 -114.61 -79.86
N GLY A 488 102.87 -113.85 -78.88
CA GLY A 488 102.98 -114.16 -77.46
C GLY A 488 102.35 -115.50 -77.06
N TYR A 489 101.28 -115.92 -77.74
CA TYR A 489 100.64 -117.22 -77.48
C TYR A 489 101.54 -118.41 -77.87
N PHE A 490 102.19 -118.35 -79.04
CA PHE A 490 103.04 -119.44 -79.53
C PHE A 490 104.43 -119.48 -78.88
N SER A 491 104.97 -118.35 -78.45
CA SER A 491 106.31 -118.27 -77.83
C SER A 491 106.35 -118.69 -76.35
N THR A 492 105.21 -119.03 -75.73
CA THR A 492 105.13 -119.30 -74.28
C THR A 492 105.23 -120.82 -73.97
N PRO A 493 106.14 -121.25 -73.06
CA PRO A 493 106.26 -122.65 -72.60
C PRO A 493 104.96 -123.19 -71.96
N PRO A 494 104.74 -124.52 -71.95
CA PRO A 494 103.41 -125.12 -71.73
C PRO A 494 102.80 -124.89 -70.33
N GLY A 495 103.57 -124.45 -69.33
CA GLY A 495 103.07 -124.23 -67.96
C GLY A 495 102.29 -122.92 -67.73
N GLN A 496 102.40 -121.92 -68.62
CA GLN A 496 101.86 -120.56 -68.36
C GLN A 496 100.80 -120.07 -69.38
N ARG A 497 100.46 -120.90 -70.38
CA ARG A 497 99.55 -120.51 -71.49
C ARG A 497 98.16 -120.07 -71.03
N ILE A 498 97.66 -120.61 -69.91
CA ILE A 498 96.32 -120.31 -69.36
C ILE A 498 96.22 -118.87 -68.84
N GLU A 499 97.33 -118.24 -68.47
CA GLU A 499 97.35 -116.83 -68.02
C GLU A 499 97.37 -115.86 -69.20
N VAL A 500 98.11 -116.20 -70.26
CA VAL A 500 98.13 -115.42 -71.51
C VAL A 500 96.73 -115.41 -72.17
N VAL A 501 96.00 -116.53 -72.16
CA VAL A 501 94.61 -116.57 -72.67
C VAL A 501 93.66 -115.74 -71.80
N ARG A 502 93.81 -115.75 -70.47
CA ARG A 502 93.04 -114.86 -69.57
C ARG A 502 93.31 -113.38 -69.84
N LEU A 503 94.53 -113.03 -70.24
CA LEU A 503 94.88 -111.67 -70.64
C LEU A 503 94.30 -111.29 -72.02
N LEU A 504 94.38 -112.19 -73.01
CA LEU A 504 93.72 -112.00 -74.32
C LEU A 504 92.21 -111.78 -74.18
N ALA A 505 91.53 -112.60 -73.35
CA ALA A 505 90.08 -112.51 -73.15
C ALA A 505 89.65 -111.15 -72.57
N ARG A 506 90.50 -110.51 -71.75
CA ARG A 506 90.23 -109.23 -71.08
C ARG A 506 90.69 -108.00 -71.87
N ILE A 507 91.51 -108.17 -72.91
CA ILE A 507 91.96 -107.09 -73.81
C ILE A 507 91.09 -107.02 -75.08
N LEU A 508 90.37 -108.09 -75.40
CA LEU A 508 89.49 -108.19 -76.58
C LEU A 508 87.98 -108.18 -76.21
N ASP A 509 87.63 -107.76 -74.99
CA ASP A 509 86.25 -107.63 -74.47
C ASP A 509 85.31 -108.81 -74.78
N PHE A 510 85.82 -110.05 -74.63
CA PHE A 510 85.01 -111.25 -74.83
C PHE A 510 83.86 -111.33 -73.83
N SER A 511 82.66 -111.57 -74.33
CA SER A 511 81.48 -111.72 -73.48
C SER A 511 81.53 -113.02 -72.67
N ARG A 512 80.76 -113.07 -71.57
CA ARG A 512 80.74 -114.21 -70.65
C ARG A 512 80.37 -115.54 -71.33
N GLU A 513 79.55 -115.47 -72.37
CA GLU A 513 79.07 -116.63 -73.15
C GLU A 513 80.12 -117.14 -74.14
N GLU A 514 81.04 -116.28 -74.58
CA GLU A 514 82.15 -116.64 -75.47
C GLU A 514 83.35 -117.18 -74.67
N MET A 515 83.59 -116.66 -73.47
CA MET A 515 84.58 -117.23 -72.54
C MET A 515 84.29 -118.69 -72.18
N GLU A 516 83.02 -119.10 -72.12
CA GLU A 516 82.65 -120.47 -71.72
C GLU A 516 82.90 -121.50 -72.84
N LYS A 517 82.78 -121.11 -74.12
CA LYS A 517 83.16 -121.96 -75.27
C LYS A 517 84.68 -122.17 -75.40
N ALA A 518 85.49 -121.31 -74.77
CA ALA A 518 86.95 -121.41 -74.76
C ALA A 518 87.54 -122.30 -73.65
N GLY A 519 86.70 -122.97 -72.84
CA GLY A 519 87.13 -124.05 -71.94
C GLY A 519 87.84 -123.63 -70.65
N ILE A 520 87.87 -122.33 -70.31
CA ILE A 520 88.51 -121.83 -69.08
C ILE A 520 87.44 -121.51 -68.02
N ARG A 521 87.18 -122.47 -67.13
CA ARG A 521 86.25 -122.34 -65.98
C ARG A 521 87.00 -122.32 -64.65
N PHE A 522 86.77 -121.32 -63.81
CA PHE A 522 86.87 -121.31 -62.32
C PHE A 522 86.34 -119.95 -61.83
N GLY A 523 85.53 -119.79 -60.77
CA GLY A 523 84.87 -120.73 -59.85
C GLY A 523 83.79 -119.96 -59.03
N SER A 524 82.90 -120.66 -58.32
CA SER A 524 81.62 -120.10 -57.82
C SER A 524 81.54 -119.89 -56.30
N SER A 525 80.85 -118.82 -55.86
CA SER A 525 80.04 -118.66 -54.62
C SER A 525 79.93 -117.16 -54.24
N ASN A 526 78.85 -116.62 -53.66
CA ASN A 526 77.49 -117.13 -53.48
C ASN A 526 76.52 -115.95 -53.70
N ASN A 527 75.41 -116.15 -54.42
CA ASN A 527 74.38 -115.13 -54.65
C ASN A 527 73.06 -115.60 -54.05
N GLN A 528 72.58 -114.90 -53.01
CA GLN A 528 71.24 -115.14 -52.48
C GLN A 528 70.65 -113.89 -51.81
N GLN A 529 70.11 -112.98 -52.62
CA GLN A 529 68.72 -112.56 -52.42
C GLN A 529 68.14 -111.95 -53.70
N ALA A 530 66.94 -112.38 -54.06
CA ALA A 530 66.26 -112.04 -55.30
C ALA A 530 64.83 -111.56 -55.02
N GLY A 531 64.35 -110.62 -55.85
CA GLY A 531 63.00 -110.08 -55.79
C GLY A 531 62.80 -109.00 -54.70
N THR A 532 61.99 -107.95 -54.89
CA THR A 532 61.14 -107.56 -56.04
C THR A 532 60.75 -106.08 -55.90
N GLY A 533 60.58 -105.37 -57.03
CA GLY A 533 59.60 -104.27 -57.17
C GLY A 533 59.94 -102.87 -56.62
N SER A 534 59.80 -101.86 -57.50
CA SER A 534 59.49 -100.45 -57.13
C SER A 534 58.08 -100.38 -56.50
N TRP A 535 57.63 -99.40 -55.71
CA TRP A 535 57.84 -97.93 -55.71
C TRP A 535 57.73 -97.36 -54.25
N ILE A 536 57.79 -96.06 -53.89
CA ILE A 536 57.94 -94.73 -54.54
C ILE A 536 58.70 -93.78 -53.55
N SER A 537 58.95 -92.51 -53.93
CA SER A 537 59.11 -91.30 -53.09
C SER A 537 60.34 -91.17 -52.16
N GLY A 538 61.28 -90.29 -52.53
CA GLY A 538 62.45 -89.93 -51.74
C GLY A 538 62.36 -88.55 -51.05
N LEU A 539 62.90 -88.47 -49.83
CA LEU A 539 63.28 -87.24 -49.13
C LEU A 539 64.81 -87.21 -49.00
N LEU A 540 65.43 -86.05 -49.22
CA LEU A 540 66.88 -85.87 -49.20
C LEU A 540 67.24 -84.47 -48.66
N TRP A 541 68.44 -84.18 -48.17
CA TRP A 541 69.40 -84.89 -47.31
C TRP A 541 70.37 -83.77 -46.88
N ARG A 542 70.60 -83.67 -45.58
CA ARG A 542 71.56 -82.78 -44.90
C ARG A 542 73.04 -83.04 -45.26
N GLY A 543 73.86 -81.99 -45.45
CA GLY A 543 75.33 -82.06 -45.35
C GLY A 543 76.08 -80.90 -46.03
N ARG A 544 77.32 -80.51 -45.64
CA ARG A 544 78.12 -80.86 -44.45
C ARG A 544 79.37 -79.94 -44.30
N SER A 545 79.49 -79.21 -43.17
CA SER A 545 80.75 -78.84 -42.44
C SER A 545 81.83 -78.00 -43.17
N PRO A 546 82.96 -77.60 -42.52
CA PRO A 546 83.39 -77.66 -41.09
C PRO A 546 83.54 -76.23 -40.46
N SER A 547 84.06 -75.96 -39.25
CA SER A 547 84.54 -76.72 -38.06
C SER A 547 84.39 -75.80 -36.82
N GLY A 548 84.55 -76.21 -35.55
CA GLY A 548 84.78 -77.52 -34.95
C GLY A 548 85.19 -77.42 -33.46
N SER A 549 84.82 -78.43 -32.66
CA SER A 549 85.24 -78.75 -31.26
C SER A 549 85.04 -77.70 -30.15
N GLU A 550 84.08 -77.86 -29.22
CA GLU A 550 83.96 -78.86 -28.10
C GLU A 550 84.50 -78.29 -26.77
N THR A 551 83.96 -78.55 -25.56
CA THR A 551 83.05 -79.61 -25.05
C THR A 551 82.24 -79.14 -23.81
N ILE A 552 81.08 -79.78 -23.54
CA ILE A 552 80.47 -80.06 -22.19
C ILE A 552 80.01 -78.86 -21.31
N SER A 553 78.89 -78.84 -20.56
CA SER A 553 77.59 -79.56 -20.57
C SER A 553 76.56 -78.81 -19.68
N ARG A 554 75.28 -78.94 -20.05
CA ARG A 554 73.98 -78.67 -19.34
C ARG A 554 73.92 -78.82 -17.79
N PRO A 555 72.83 -78.38 -17.10
CA PRO A 555 71.72 -77.45 -17.48
C PRO A 555 71.21 -76.48 -16.36
N LEU A 556 70.14 -75.73 -16.70
CA LEU A 556 69.02 -75.28 -15.84
C LEU A 556 69.02 -73.84 -15.26
N ASN A 557 68.40 -72.90 -16.00
CA ASN A 557 67.22 -72.19 -15.47
C ASN A 557 66.29 -71.71 -16.62
N ARG A 558 64.98 -71.69 -16.39
CA ARG A 558 63.94 -71.29 -17.36
C ARG A 558 63.40 -69.90 -17.00
N GLN A 559 63.53 -68.92 -17.89
CA GLN A 559 62.49 -67.91 -18.11
C GLN A 559 62.38 -67.65 -19.62
N SER A 560 61.16 -67.64 -20.16
CA SER A 560 60.90 -67.50 -21.60
C SER A 560 60.67 -66.04 -21.98
N PHE A 561 61.07 -65.64 -23.19
CA PHE A 561 60.95 -64.28 -23.74
C PHE A 561 59.54 -63.67 -23.59
N SER A 562 58.49 -64.50 -23.63
CA SER A 562 57.10 -64.08 -23.42
C SER A 562 56.88 -63.35 -22.08
N ALA A 563 57.62 -63.72 -21.03
CA ALA A 563 57.53 -63.06 -19.72
C ALA A 563 58.16 -61.66 -19.71
N LEU A 564 59.21 -61.44 -20.50
CA LEU A 564 59.80 -60.11 -20.69
C LEU A 564 58.92 -59.24 -21.60
N PHE A 565 58.26 -59.82 -22.60
CA PHE A 565 57.35 -59.10 -23.48
C PHE A 565 56.06 -58.65 -22.77
N ILE A 566 55.49 -59.48 -21.90
CA ILE A 566 54.35 -59.09 -21.06
C ILE A 566 54.76 -57.98 -20.07
N LYS A 567 55.94 -58.10 -19.44
CA LYS A 567 56.47 -57.06 -18.54
C LYS A 567 56.69 -55.72 -19.24
N PHE A 568 57.18 -55.75 -20.49
CA PHE A 568 57.33 -54.56 -21.34
C PHE A 568 55.97 -53.88 -21.61
N LEU A 569 54.94 -54.65 -21.99
CA LEU A 569 53.58 -54.12 -22.18
C LEU A 569 52.95 -53.58 -20.89
N GLU A 570 53.32 -54.12 -19.73
CA GLU A 570 52.86 -53.66 -18.41
C GLU A 570 53.59 -52.40 -17.91
N GLU A 571 54.82 -52.15 -18.39
CA GLU A 571 55.58 -50.92 -18.16
C GLU A 571 55.18 -49.78 -19.13
N GLU A 572 54.78 -50.08 -20.36
CA GLU A 572 54.43 -49.07 -21.39
C GLU A 572 52.96 -48.58 -21.32
N SER A 573 52.07 -49.30 -20.65
CA SER A 573 50.61 -49.03 -20.63
C SER A 573 50.10 -48.10 -19.50
N ARG A 574 50.98 -47.38 -18.79
CA ARG A 574 50.62 -46.45 -17.70
C ARG A 574 50.94 -44.99 -18.02
N PRO A 575 49.96 -44.14 -18.38
CA PRO A 575 50.22 -42.73 -18.65
C PRO A 575 50.31 -41.90 -17.36
N GLN A 576 51.51 -41.40 -17.03
CA GLN A 576 51.69 -40.34 -16.03
C GLN A 576 52.40 -39.10 -16.61
N HIS A 577 51.59 -38.14 -17.05
CA HIS A 577 51.78 -36.69 -16.92
C HIS A 577 53.01 -36.02 -17.60
N GLY A 578 52.73 -35.30 -18.70
CA GLY A 578 53.26 -33.95 -18.92
C GLY A 578 54.68 -33.79 -19.47
N VAL A 579 54.78 -33.50 -20.78
CA VAL A 579 55.95 -32.80 -21.35
C VAL A 579 55.48 -31.51 -22.03
N ARG A 580 56.00 -30.39 -21.52
CA ARG A 580 55.72 -29.01 -21.94
C ARG A 580 56.72 -28.61 -23.02
N LEU A 581 56.25 -28.17 -24.19
CA LEU A 581 57.12 -27.64 -25.24
C LEU A 581 57.46 -26.14 -24.99
N PRO A 582 58.75 -25.74 -25.04
CA PRO A 582 59.16 -24.38 -24.72
C PRO A 582 59.26 -23.48 -25.97
N VAL A 583 58.19 -22.72 -26.26
CA VAL A 583 58.22 -21.62 -27.25
C VAL A 583 57.63 -20.34 -26.65
N GLU A 584 58.23 -19.85 -25.56
CA GLU A 584 57.97 -18.48 -25.06
C GLU A 584 59.13 -17.90 -24.23
N ALA A 585 60.31 -18.52 -24.29
CA ALA A 585 61.49 -18.12 -23.51
C ALA A 585 62.42 -17.14 -24.26
N MET A 586 61.88 -16.24 -25.09
CA MET A 586 62.65 -15.21 -25.81
C MET A 586 61.98 -13.82 -25.90
N SER A 587 61.16 -13.45 -24.91
CA SER A 587 60.82 -12.03 -24.65
C SER A 587 61.32 -11.62 -23.26
N GLN A 588 62.65 -11.46 -23.16
CA GLN A 588 63.31 -10.88 -21.99
C GLN A 588 62.78 -9.45 -21.77
N SER A 589 62.15 -9.16 -20.62
CA SER A 589 62.78 -8.64 -19.40
C SER A 589 63.42 -7.25 -19.55
N GLY A 590 62.83 -6.20 -18.95
CA GLY A 590 63.49 -4.89 -18.85
C GLY A 590 62.67 -3.68 -18.38
N ALA A 591 62.49 -3.56 -17.05
CA ALA A 591 62.31 -2.30 -16.27
C ALA A 591 61.07 -1.38 -16.43
N GLY A 592 60.42 -1.09 -15.28
CA GLY A 592 59.79 0.23 -15.01
C GLY A 592 58.47 0.26 -14.21
N SER A 593 58.51 0.63 -12.92
CA SER A 593 57.38 1.08 -12.05
C SER A 593 56.23 0.07 -11.75
N LEU A 594 55.63 -0.03 -10.55
CA LEU A 594 55.80 0.67 -9.26
C LEU A 594 55.19 -0.17 -8.09
N ARG A 595 55.82 -0.13 -6.90
CA ARG A 595 55.22 -0.27 -5.53
C ARG A 595 54.55 -1.62 -5.14
N ALA A 596 55.21 -2.53 -4.39
CA ALA A 596 55.44 -2.58 -2.92
C ALA A 596 54.23 -3.11 -2.09
N ILE A 597 54.27 -4.35 -1.55
CA ILE A 597 54.80 -4.81 -0.23
C ILE A 597 53.74 -4.87 0.90
N MET A 598 53.65 -6.06 1.49
CA MET A 598 52.93 -6.55 2.70
C MET A 598 53.27 -5.83 4.04
N PRO A 599 52.62 -6.11 5.22
CA PRO A 599 51.35 -6.82 5.53
C PRO A 599 50.42 -6.02 6.53
N PRO A 600 49.87 -6.51 7.70
CA PRO A 600 48.51 -6.20 8.22
C PRO A 600 48.53 -5.13 9.37
N PRO A 601 47.45 -4.77 10.17
CA PRO A 601 46.19 -5.47 10.49
C PRO A 601 44.87 -4.59 10.44
N PRO A 602 44.04 -4.30 11.48
CA PRO A 602 42.57 -4.49 11.37
C PRO A 602 41.67 -3.26 11.70
N SER A 603 40.34 -3.50 11.70
CA SER A 603 39.26 -2.81 12.46
C SER A 603 38.37 -1.73 11.80
N ALA A 604 37.17 -1.58 12.40
CA ALA A 604 36.10 -0.56 12.25
C ALA A 604 35.02 -0.68 11.13
N LYS A 605 33.77 -0.89 11.60
CA LYS A 605 32.45 -0.55 10.98
C LYS A 605 32.06 0.91 11.38
N PRO A 606 30.88 1.51 11.06
CA PRO A 606 29.64 1.05 10.36
C PRO A 606 29.24 1.97 9.16
N SER A 607 28.12 1.83 8.42
CA SER A 607 26.73 1.47 8.80
C SER A 607 25.83 0.99 7.63
N THR A 608 24.59 0.59 7.98
CA THR A 608 23.54 -0.06 7.15
C THR A 608 23.86 -1.53 6.79
N PRO A 609 22.88 -2.46 6.86
CA PRO A 609 21.73 -2.49 5.93
C PRO A 609 20.37 -2.82 6.58
N SER A 610 19.29 -2.72 5.80
CA SER A 610 17.97 -3.29 6.09
C SER A 610 17.56 -4.32 5.02
N LYS A 611 16.97 -5.46 5.44
CA LYS A 611 16.13 -6.32 4.60
C LYS A 611 15.43 -7.41 5.44
N THR A 612 14.09 -7.38 5.45
CA THR A 612 13.15 -8.53 5.61
C THR A 612 13.19 -9.35 6.93
N PRO A 613 12.04 -9.83 7.44
CA PRO A 613 11.42 -11.07 6.90
C PRO A 613 9.88 -11.03 6.76
N GLN A 614 9.32 -12.11 6.21
CA GLN A 614 7.89 -12.35 6.01
C GLN A 614 7.22 -13.15 7.15
N LEU A 615 5.89 -12.99 7.25
CA LEU A 615 4.86 -14.01 7.58
C LEU A 615 5.06 -14.95 8.80
N THR A 616 4.15 -14.86 9.77
CA THR A 616 3.05 -15.84 9.95
C THR A 616 2.01 -15.34 10.98
N SER A 617 0.81 -15.93 10.93
CA SER A 617 -0.37 -15.64 11.79
C SER A 617 -0.76 -16.94 12.53
N PRO A 618 -1.88 -17.02 13.30
CA PRO A 618 -2.37 -16.18 14.41
C PRO A 618 -2.78 -17.04 15.66
N LEU A 619 -3.33 -16.37 16.71
CA LEU A 619 -4.45 -16.79 17.61
C LEU A 619 -4.23 -16.72 19.15
N LEU A 620 -5.37 -16.42 19.81
CA LEU A 620 -5.86 -16.81 21.14
C LEU A 620 -5.56 -15.96 22.41
N LEU A 621 -6.67 -15.63 23.08
CA LEU A 621 -6.84 -15.21 24.48
C LEU A 621 -6.33 -16.34 25.42
N SER A 622 -6.01 -16.17 26.72
CA SER A 622 -6.59 -15.30 27.76
C SER A 622 -5.58 -15.13 28.96
N PRO A 623 -5.94 -14.83 30.24
CA PRO A 623 -5.44 -13.66 30.95
C PRO A 623 -4.48 -13.94 32.13
N GLY A 624 -3.84 -12.90 32.69
CA GLY A 624 -3.15 -12.97 34.00
C GLY A 624 -2.14 -11.86 34.28
N ASP A 625 -2.62 -10.79 34.93
CA ASP A 625 -1.98 -9.90 35.93
C ASP A 625 -0.58 -9.22 35.77
N GLU A 626 -0.56 -8.01 36.35
CA GLU A 626 0.58 -7.30 36.98
C GLU A 626 1.81 -6.85 36.15
N HIS A 627 1.76 -5.64 35.56
CA HIS A 627 2.19 -4.40 36.25
C HIS A 627 2.26 -3.14 35.34
N VAL A 628 1.40 -2.16 35.65
CA VAL A 628 1.60 -0.69 35.69
C VAL A 628 2.62 -0.03 34.73
N HIS A 629 2.09 0.77 33.77
CA HIS A 629 2.74 1.97 33.24
C HIS A 629 1.96 3.25 33.65
N PRO A 630 2.62 4.43 33.75
CA PRO A 630 2.02 5.64 34.33
C PRO A 630 1.27 6.53 33.33
N LEU A 631 0.57 7.55 33.87
CA LEU A 631 -0.23 8.60 33.20
C LEU A 631 -1.75 8.35 33.04
N LEU A 632 -2.42 8.03 34.15
CA LEU A 632 -3.81 8.43 34.39
C LEU A 632 -3.94 9.00 35.81
N GLN A 633 -4.36 10.25 35.93
CA GLN A 633 -4.80 10.82 37.21
C GLN A 633 -6.26 10.41 37.47
N PRO A 634 -6.61 9.85 38.64
CA PRO A 634 -8.01 9.60 39.00
C PRO A 634 -8.69 10.92 39.38
N ILE A 635 -9.82 11.21 38.72
CA ILE A 635 -10.74 12.27 39.15
C ILE A 635 -11.43 11.80 40.45
N GLN A 636 -11.37 12.61 41.51
CA GLN A 636 -12.12 12.34 42.74
C GLN A 636 -13.60 12.68 42.55
N LEU A 637 -14.47 11.69 42.74
CA LEU A 637 -15.91 11.88 42.91
C LEU A 637 -16.23 12.28 44.35
N PRO A 638 -17.18 13.20 44.60
CA PRO A 638 -17.60 13.55 45.95
C PRO A 638 -18.50 12.46 46.55
N THR A 639 -17.98 11.73 47.53
CA THR A 639 -18.75 10.76 48.32
C THR A 639 -19.62 11.49 49.36
N PHE A 640 -20.91 11.15 49.40
CA PHE A 640 -21.83 11.59 50.46
C PHE A 640 -21.38 11.11 51.84
N ALA A 641 -21.25 12.03 52.80
CA ALA A 641 -21.19 11.70 54.22
C ALA A 641 -22.61 11.74 54.82
N PRO A 642 -23.01 10.76 55.66
CA PRO A 642 -24.32 10.75 56.29
C PRO A 642 -24.39 11.77 57.44
N VAL A 643 -25.60 12.29 57.67
CA VAL A 643 -25.90 13.17 58.82
C VAL A 643 -25.75 12.39 60.12
N THR A 644 -24.89 12.87 61.01
CA THR A 644 -24.92 12.52 62.43
C THR A 644 -25.32 13.75 63.26
N GLU A 645 -26.22 13.54 64.21
CA GLU A 645 -26.70 14.58 65.11
C GLU A 645 -25.56 15.11 65.98
N SER A 646 -25.45 16.43 66.11
CA SER A 646 -24.71 17.07 67.19
C SER A 646 -25.34 18.41 67.53
N GLN A 647 -25.93 18.47 68.72
CA GLN A 647 -26.58 19.65 69.26
C GLN A 647 -25.55 20.66 69.78
N SER A 648 -26.00 21.90 70.00
CA SER A 648 -25.34 22.94 70.81
C SER A 648 -23.88 23.30 70.49
N ALA A 649 -23.68 24.23 69.55
CA ALA A 649 -22.47 25.06 69.48
C ALA A 649 -22.72 26.56 69.18
N PHE A 650 -23.95 26.94 68.80
CA PHE A 650 -24.28 28.34 68.40
C PHE A 650 -24.85 29.22 69.53
N LEU A 651 -25.06 28.67 70.73
CA LEU A 651 -25.58 29.41 71.91
C LEU A 651 -24.50 29.71 72.97
N GLN A 652 -23.25 29.91 72.56
CA GLN A 652 -22.17 30.35 73.46
C GLN A 652 -21.39 31.59 73.00
N GLU A 653 -21.69 32.16 71.83
CA GLU A 653 -20.97 33.33 71.29
C GLU A 653 -21.81 34.62 71.21
N VAL A 654 -23.05 34.59 71.75
CA VAL A 654 -23.97 35.76 71.82
C VAL A 654 -24.23 36.19 73.28
N LEU A 655 -23.47 35.66 74.25
CA LEU A 655 -23.49 36.10 75.65
C LEU A 655 -22.06 36.40 76.15
N LYS A 656 -21.53 37.53 75.67
CA LYS A 656 -20.45 38.29 76.30
C LYS A 656 -20.57 39.77 75.95
#